data_AF-A0A095BFM2-F1
#
_entry.id   AF-A0A095BFM2-F1
#
_cell.length_a   1.000
_cell.length_b   1.000
_cell.length_c   1.000
_cell.angle_alpha   90.00
_cell.angle_beta   90.00
_cell.angle_gamma   90.00
#
_symmetry.space_group_name_H-M   'P 1'
#
loop_
_entity.id
_entity.type
_entity.pdbx_description
1 polymer ?
#
loop_
_entity_poly.entity_id
_entity_poly.type
_entity_poly.pdbx_seq_one_letter_code
_entity_poly.pdbx_strand_id
1 'polypeptide(L)'
;MTLYSTLNKKEILFSFGDNPPILGDNNEKIFLNRRKVSLRWVYTTFFAGVTSGVLMGGALLTALDGHQKVAIPAKLSRQTLDLNSAHFNPNPFSMRKARLSTKNTKSKNPEKIIIDVPTLIKSHDKDIIKKIPFAYARMTFATPYQNVRDYPKFDPLKIFSGGKIESTSQMLMDTINNIDTLYDTESKLEITTKKFNFPTDVTNIKKDIIEKDDTIKKAIINQYFPLNYAKNQSYNLYYADDPPLYKEQDNSTINSTTVKVIEENRTITTPQLSTNISPEFADDLIVIQHNTTVFKAMIQAGYSNSESSKIVKALKNKIHVDKLTKDETIRIGILQKEVESTIIRFSIYHKKEHILTIALNDNNEYVLGAEPAKIDIDSYTDNIRTSESFPSIYDGIWRASSFNGMNKNLVQLVIRILANNLNLQEHLKPTDFLETFFSVDPVKNQSTNDSELLYIHARFGETRTRFYRFQNPLDGSVEYFNENGKSSRPFLLRTPVPFGRITSGFGTRRHPILGYTRMHTGVDWAAPRGTPIIAVSDGIVEKSGWAGGYGKQTIIRHANGFVSSYNHQDAISKNVTEKTTVKQGQIIGWIGATGLATGPHLHYELIVNGIKVNPMKIRIPEGETLKGELLQRFLMEKKRINSLLNNGKNSQKTSLY
;
A
#
# COMPACT_ATOMS: atom_id res chain seq x y z
N MET A 1 39.14 -84.69 -45.06
CA MET A 1 39.09 -83.79 -46.23
C MET A 1 37.96 -82.80 -45.99
N THR A 2 38.14 -81.54 -46.37
CA THR A 2 37.07 -80.56 -46.68
C THR A 2 36.11 -80.07 -45.56
N LEU A 3 36.18 -78.76 -45.33
CA LEU A 3 35.13 -77.76 -45.62
C LEU A 3 33.65 -78.17 -45.46
N TYR A 4 32.95 -77.35 -44.66
CA TYR A 4 31.52 -76.98 -44.67
C TYR A 4 30.45 -78.08 -44.67
N SER A 5 29.61 -78.10 -43.62
CA SER A 5 28.19 -77.77 -43.78
C SER A 5 27.52 -77.50 -42.43
N THR A 6 26.60 -76.55 -42.44
CA THR A 6 25.63 -76.24 -41.39
C THR A 6 24.54 -77.32 -41.30
N LEU A 7 24.18 -77.76 -40.09
CA LEU A 7 22.87 -78.37 -39.82
C LEU A 7 22.47 -78.27 -38.33
N ASN A 8 21.58 -77.31 -38.08
CA ASN A 8 20.41 -77.31 -37.20
C ASN A 8 20.30 -78.24 -35.97
N LYS A 9 20.06 -77.56 -34.83
CA LYS A 9 19.05 -77.83 -33.78
C LYS A 9 19.05 -79.20 -33.06
N LYS A 10 19.44 -79.16 -31.78
CA LYS A 10 18.65 -79.73 -30.68
C LYS A 10 19.07 -79.15 -29.33
N GLU A 11 18.06 -78.78 -28.56
CA GLU A 11 18.06 -78.37 -27.16
C GLU A 11 18.73 -79.42 -26.27
N ILE A 12 19.18 -79.04 -25.05
CA ILE A 12 18.82 -79.69 -23.78
C ILE A 12 19.65 -79.08 -22.62
N LEU A 13 18.90 -78.41 -21.75
CA LEU A 13 18.94 -78.36 -20.29
C LEU A 13 20.28 -78.35 -19.54
N PHE A 14 20.45 -77.25 -18.78
CA PHE A 14 21.23 -77.21 -17.55
C PHE A 14 20.72 -78.28 -16.57
N SER A 15 21.54 -79.28 -16.29
CA SER A 15 21.36 -80.20 -15.17
C SER A 15 22.01 -79.58 -13.92
N PHE A 16 21.20 -79.17 -12.95
CA PHE A 16 21.69 -78.90 -11.60
C PHE A 16 22.02 -80.25 -10.97
N GLY A 17 23.30 -80.49 -10.66
CA GLY A 17 23.73 -81.68 -9.94
C GLY A 17 23.23 -81.65 -8.50
N ASP A 18 22.29 -82.55 -8.17
CA ASP A 18 21.79 -82.85 -6.83
C ASP A 18 22.78 -83.72 -6.04
N ASN A 19 24.00 -83.22 -5.81
CA ASN A 19 24.92 -83.85 -4.87
C ASN A 19 24.79 -83.17 -3.50
N PRO A 20 24.47 -83.93 -2.43
CA PRO A 20 24.42 -83.37 -1.08
C PRO A 20 25.82 -82.89 -0.65
N PRO A 21 25.93 -81.77 0.09
CA PRO A 21 27.21 -81.31 0.59
C PRO A 21 27.79 -82.32 1.61
N ILE A 22 29.06 -82.65 1.43
CA ILE A 22 29.84 -83.53 2.31
C ILE A 22 29.88 -82.91 3.71
N LEU A 23 29.22 -83.56 4.66
CA LEU A 23 29.18 -83.21 6.07
C LEU A 23 30.40 -83.84 6.76
N GLY A 24 31.38 -82.99 7.10
CA GLY A 24 32.48 -83.31 8.01
C GLY A 24 32.05 -83.13 9.45
N ASP A 25 31.39 -84.17 9.97
CA ASP A 25 31.35 -84.62 11.36
C ASP A 25 30.86 -83.69 12.50
N ASN A 26 29.68 -84.05 12.98
CA ASN A 26 29.35 -84.36 14.38
C ASN A 26 29.59 -83.30 15.46
N ASN A 27 28.56 -82.48 15.72
CA ASN A 27 27.80 -82.68 16.96
C ASN A 27 26.45 -81.96 16.94
N GLU A 28 25.51 -82.61 17.61
CA GLU A 28 24.08 -82.54 17.40
C GLU A 28 23.43 -81.23 17.84
N LYS A 29 22.35 -80.89 17.10
CA LYS A 29 21.14 -80.21 17.58
C LYS A 29 21.28 -78.75 18.04
N ILE A 30 20.71 -77.85 17.20
CA ILE A 30 19.50 -77.05 17.50
C ILE A 30 19.55 -75.53 17.13
N PHE A 31 18.52 -75.10 16.37
CA PHE A 31 17.98 -73.75 16.06
C PHE A 31 18.68 -72.83 15.04
N LEU A 32 18.13 -72.82 13.81
CA LEU A 32 18.21 -71.71 12.85
C LEU A 32 17.62 -70.43 13.44
N ASN A 33 18.48 -69.56 13.94
CA ASN A 33 18.10 -68.27 14.50
C ASN A 33 17.79 -67.26 13.37
N ARG A 34 16.50 -67.04 13.05
CA ARG A 34 15.98 -66.12 12.01
C ARG A 34 16.27 -64.61 12.26
N ARG A 35 17.19 -64.25 13.15
CA ARG A 35 17.46 -62.86 13.58
C ARG A 35 18.91 -62.38 13.41
N LYS A 36 19.74 -63.05 12.60
CA LYS A 36 21.07 -62.53 12.24
C LYS A 36 21.09 -62.13 10.77
N VAL A 37 20.98 -60.82 10.51
CA VAL A 37 21.20 -60.25 9.18
C VAL A 37 22.70 -60.18 8.92
N SER A 38 23.14 -60.61 7.75
CA SER A 38 24.54 -60.49 7.34
C SER A 38 24.91 -59.02 7.22
N LEU A 39 25.83 -58.55 8.07
CA LEU A 39 26.36 -57.18 8.03
C LEU A 39 26.94 -56.84 6.65
N ARG A 40 27.57 -57.81 5.97
CA ARG A 40 28.10 -57.60 4.61
C ARG A 40 27.00 -57.27 3.62
N TRP A 41 25.84 -57.92 3.73
CA TRP A 41 24.72 -57.65 2.83
C TRP A 41 24.16 -56.24 3.05
N VAL A 42 23.97 -55.84 4.32
CA VAL A 42 23.47 -54.49 4.68
C VAL A 42 24.41 -53.39 4.20
N TYR A 43 25.73 -53.55 4.40
CA TYR A 43 26.71 -52.56 3.96
C TYR A 43 26.70 -52.39 2.43
N THR A 44 26.61 -53.49 1.68
CA THR A 44 26.57 -53.43 0.21
C THR A 44 25.32 -52.72 -0.29
N THR A 45 24.15 -53.02 0.27
CA THR A 45 22.89 -52.37 -0.14
C THR A 45 22.88 -50.89 0.22
N PHE A 46 23.41 -50.52 1.38
CA PHE A 46 23.50 -49.12 1.80
C PHE A 46 24.42 -48.30 0.87
N PHE A 47 25.62 -48.78 0.58
CA PHE A 47 26.56 -48.08 -0.30
C PHE A 47 26.03 -47.96 -1.73
N ALA A 48 25.39 -49.00 -2.26
CA ALA A 48 24.77 -48.95 -3.59
C ALA A 48 23.64 -47.91 -3.69
N GLY A 49 22.84 -47.75 -2.62
CA GLY A 49 21.80 -46.72 -2.56
C GLY A 49 22.37 -45.30 -2.56
N VAL A 50 23.43 -45.06 -1.77
CA VAL A 50 24.08 -43.75 -1.68
C VAL A 50 24.73 -43.36 -3.01
N THR A 51 25.45 -44.26 -3.67
CA THR A 51 26.11 -43.96 -4.95
C THR A 51 25.11 -43.67 -6.07
N SER A 52 24.01 -44.42 -6.12
CA SER A 52 22.93 -44.18 -7.08
C SER A 52 22.27 -42.81 -6.87
N GLY A 53 22.02 -42.43 -5.61
CA GLY A 53 21.45 -41.12 -5.27
C GLY A 53 22.35 -39.96 -5.69
N VAL A 54 23.66 -40.07 -5.46
CA VAL A 54 24.63 -39.02 -5.84
C VAL A 54 24.72 -38.87 -7.36
N LEU A 55 24.76 -39.97 -8.11
CA LEU A 55 24.79 -39.92 -9.58
C LEU A 55 23.52 -39.32 -10.18
N MET A 56 22.34 -39.72 -9.67
CA MET A 56 21.07 -39.15 -10.12
C MET A 56 20.97 -37.66 -9.79
N GLY A 57 21.41 -37.25 -8.60
CA GLY A 57 21.46 -35.84 -8.19
C GLY A 57 22.41 -35.00 -9.05
N GLY A 58 23.60 -35.53 -9.36
CA GLY A 58 24.56 -34.88 -10.25
C GLY A 58 24.00 -34.71 -11.67
N ALA A 59 23.37 -35.74 -12.22
CA ALA A 59 22.71 -35.67 -13.53
C ALA A 59 21.61 -34.61 -13.56
N LEU A 60 20.78 -34.53 -12.52
CA LEU A 60 19.70 -33.54 -12.42
C LEU A 60 20.24 -32.10 -12.34
N LEU A 61 21.35 -31.89 -11.62
CA LEU A 61 22.01 -30.58 -11.53
C LEU A 61 22.58 -30.15 -12.89
N THR A 62 23.24 -31.08 -13.60
CA THR A 62 23.80 -30.80 -14.94
C THR A 62 22.73 -30.56 -16.00
N ALA A 63 21.58 -31.23 -15.90
CA ALA A 63 20.44 -31.01 -16.78
C ALA A 63 19.80 -29.63 -16.54
N LEU A 64 19.84 -29.12 -15.31
CA LEU A 64 19.32 -27.78 -14.97
C LEU A 64 20.23 -26.66 -15.51
N ASP A 65 21.55 -26.85 -15.51
CA ASP A 65 22.53 -25.86 -15.98
C ASP A 65 22.76 -25.88 -17.51
N GLY A 66 22.28 -26.91 -18.22
CA GLY A 66 22.56 -27.14 -19.64
C GLY A 66 21.88 -26.21 -20.66
N HIS A 67 21.07 -25.24 -20.22
CA HIS A 67 20.32 -24.36 -21.12
C HIS A 67 20.82 -22.91 -21.15
N GLN A 68 22.09 -22.66 -21.46
CA GLN A 68 22.55 -21.34 -21.94
C GLN A 68 23.72 -21.45 -22.94
N LYS A 69 23.41 -21.66 -24.22
CA LYS A 69 24.28 -21.27 -25.34
C LYS A 69 23.43 -20.64 -26.42
N VAL A 70 23.42 -19.30 -26.47
CA VAL A 70 22.86 -18.53 -27.59
C VAL A 70 24.01 -17.90 -28.35
N ALA A 71 24.06 -18.16 -29.65
CA ALA A 71 25.04 -17.61 -30.58
C ALA A 71 24.76 -16.12 -30.86
N ILE A 72 25.82 -15.32 -31.00
CA ILE A 72 25.76 -13.91 -31.41
C ILE A 72 25.97 -13.85 -32.93
N PRO A 73 25.06 -13.29 -33.74
CA PRO A 73 25.37 -13.01 -35.14
C PRO A 73 25.99 -11.62 -35.35
N ALA A 74 26.90 -11.58 -36.32
CA ALA A 74 27.68 -10.43 -36.77
C ALA A 74 26.80 -9.29 -37.34
N LYS A 75 27.20 -8.05 -37.08
CA LYS A 75 26.59 -6.84 -37.66
C LYS A 75 27.04 -6.65 -39.10
N LEU A 76 26.09 -6.39 -40.00
CA LEU A 76 26.35 -5.77 -41.30
C LEU A 76 25.55 -4.48 -41.41
N SER A 77 26.28 -3.39 -41.62
CA SER A 77 25.80 -2.03 -41.83
C SER A 77 25.07 -1.88 -43.16
N ARG A 78 23.98 -1.12 -43.18
CA ARG A 78 23.53 -0.49 -44.44
C ARG A 78 23.02 0.93 -44.23
N GLN A 79 23.79 1.84 -44.82
CA GLN A 79 23.43 3.12 -45.40
C GLN A 79 21.98 3.17 -45.90
N THR A 80 21.25 4.20 -45.48
CA THR A 80 20.33 4.91 -46.37
C THR A 80 20.65 6.39 -46.29
N LEU A 81 20.94 6.93 -47.47
CA LEU A 81 21.16 8.33 -47.76
C LEU A 81 19.82 9.05 -47.61
N ASP A 82 19.79 10.08 -46.76
CA ASP A 82 18.89 11.20 -47.00
C ASP A 82 19.71 12.48 -47.13
N LEU A 83 19.46 13.13 -48.24
CA LEU A 83 20.09 14.34 -48.73
C LEU A 83 19.76 15.49 -47.79
N ASN A 84 20.79 16.07 -47.17
CA ASN A 84 20.91 17.52 -47.05
C ASN A 84 22.36 17.88 -46.73
N SER A 85 23.02 18.40 -47.75
CA SER A 85 24.37 18.94 -47.75
C SER A 85 24.45 20.20 -46.90
N ALA A 86 25.18 20.15 -45.77
CA ALA A 86 25.82 21.32 -45.19
C ALA A 86 27.10 20.87 -44.44
N HIS A 87 28.24 21.18 -45.06
CA HIS A 87 29.63 21.19 -44.62
C HIS A 87 30.04 20.50 -43.31
N PHE A 88 30.84 19.43 -43.44
CA PHE A 88 31.73 18.93 -42.38
C PHE A 88 33.20 19.27 -42.69
N ASN A 89 33.79 20.09 -41.82
CA ASN A 89 35.25 20.18 -41.63
C ASN A 89 35.71 18.98 -40.78
N PRO A 90 36.83 18.29 -41.10
CA PRO A 90 37.30 17.16 -40.30
C PRO A 90 38.28 17.64 -39.22
N ASN A 91 37.98 17.36 -37.96
CA ASN A 91 38.98 17.27 -36.90
C ASN A 91 38.70 16.02 -36.05
N PRO A 92 39.64 15.07 -35.91
CA PRO A 92 39.37 13.78 -35.27
C PRO A 92 39.87 13.76 -33.83
N PHE A 93 39.10 14.30 -32.88
CA PHE A 93 39.24 13.93 -31.46
C PHE A 93 37.92 14.17 -30.73
N SER A 94 37.07 13.14 -30.63
CA SER A 94 36.14 13.08 -29.50
C SER A 94 35.97 11.64 -29.02
N MET A 95 36.50 11.43 -27.81
CA MET A 95 36.24 10.31 -26.94
C MET A 95 34.71 10.09 -26.87
N ARG A 96 34.24 8.87 -27.17
CA ARG A 96 32.83 8.47 -27.06
C ARG A 96 32.37 8.74 -25.61
N LYS A 97 31.69 9.87 -25.39
CA LYS A 97 30.91 10.09 -24.17
C LYS A 97 29.95 8.92 -24.07
N ALA A 98 30.12 8.10 -23.04
CA ALA A 98 29.06 7.24 -22.55
C ALA A 98 27.81 8.11 -22.50
N ARG A 99 26.75 7.70 -23.20
CA ARG A 99 25.44 8.32 -23.03
C ARG A 99 25.06 8.09 -21.58
N LEU A 100 25.41 9.05 -20.72
CA LEU A 100 24.73 9.29 -19.47
C LEU A 100 23.27 9.45 -19.87
N SER A 101 22.51 8.39 -19.64
CA SER A 101 21.06 8.46 -19.60
C SER A 101 20.74 9.73 -18.84
N THR A 102 20.07 10.68 -19.50
CA THR A 102 19.48 11.82 -18.83
C THR A 102 18.70 11.21 -17.67
N LYS A 103 19.18 11.39 -16.44
CA LYS A 103 18.46 10.95 -15.25
C LYS A 103 17.10 11.59 -15.39
N ASN A 104 16.11 10.79 -15.76
CA ASN A 104 14.72 11.19 -15.74
C ASN A 104 14.45 11.58 -14.29
N THR A 105 14.48 12.88 -14.00
CA THR A 105 13.92 13.45 -12.78
C THR A 105 12.42 13.30 -12.90
N LYS A 106 11.94 12.06 -12.73
CA LYS A 106 10.55 11.84 -12.40
C LYS A 106 10.40 12.35 -10.97
N SER A 107 9.90 13.57 -10.85
CA SER A 107 9.01 13.91 -9.74
C SER A 107 8.14 12.69 -9.50
N LYS A 108 8.16 12.16 -8.28
CA LYS A 108 7.34 11.02 -7.86
C LYS A 108 5.89 11.47 -7.97
N ASN A 109 5.32 11.36 -9.18
CA ASN A 109 3.90 11.57 -9.38
C ASN A 109 3.19 10.63 -8.39
N PRO A 110 2.12 11.11 -7.73
CA PRO A 110 1.38 10.27 -6.81
C PRO A 110 1.04 8.94 -7.49
N GLU A 111 1.47 7.84 -6.88
CA GLU A 111 1.23 6.50 -7.41
C GLU A 111 -0.26 6.20 -7.20
N LYS A 112 -1.06 6.52 -8.21
CA LYS A 112 -2.46 6.11 -8.28
C LYS A 112 -2.55 4.85 -9.15
N ILE A 113 -3.07 3.78 -8.56
CA ILE A 113 -3.27 2.47 -9.18
C ILE A 113 -4.73 2.14 -9.05
N ILE A 114 -5.38 1.76 -10.15
CA ILE A 114 -6.77 1.29 -10.11
C ILE A 114 -6.73 -0.25 -10.10
N ILE A 115 -7.45 -0.84 -9.16
CA ILE A 115 -7.51 -2.27 -8.91
C ILE A 115 -8.97 -2.69 -9.01
N ASP A 116 -9.28 -3.58 -9.94
CA ASP A 116 -10.63 -4.15 -10.06
C ASP A 116 -10.86 -5.22 -9.01
N VAL A 117 -11.76 -4.96 -8.07
CA VAL A 117 -12.11 -5.88 -7.00
C VAL A 117 -13.42 -6.59 -7.35
N PRO A 118 -13.43 -7.91 -7.56
CA PRO A 118 -14.67 -8.67 -7.72
C PRO A 118 -15.45 -8.62 -6.39
N THR A 119 -16.64 -8.04 -6.43
CA THR A 119 -17.50 -7.81 -5.28
C THR A 119 -18.82 -8.53 -5.48
N LEU A 120 -19.24 -9.30 -4.48
CA LEU A 120 -20.54 -9.99 -4.47
C LEU A 120 -21.62 -8.98 -4.07
N ILE A 121 -22.58 -8.75 -4.97
CA ILE A 121 -23.74 -7.90 -4.76
C ILE A 121 -24.96 -8.82 -4.66
N LYS A 122 -25.65 -8.78 -3.53
CA LYS A 122 -26.85 -9.58 -3.30
C LYS A 122 -28.08 -8.78 -3.72
N SER A 123 -28.70 -9.12 -4.84
CA SER A 123 -29.95 -8.50 -5.32
C SER A 123 -31.10 -9.50 -5.20
N HIS A 124 -32.03 -9.25 -4.27
CA HIS A 124 -33.21 -10.08 -4.01
C HIS A 124 -32.87 -11.56 -3.77
N ASP A 125 -32.92 -12.38 -4.83
CA ASP A 125 -32.75 -13.84 -4.86
C ASP A 125 -31.48 -14.30 -5.62
N LYS A 126 -30.65 -13.35 -6.06
CA LYS A 126 -29.49 -13.59 -6.92
C LYS A 126 -28.22 -12.97 -6.32
N ASP A 127 -27.16 -13.77 -6.28
CA ASP A 127 -25.82 -13.36 -5.92
C ASP A 127 -25.07 -12.99 -7.23
N ILE A 128 -24.85 -11.69 -7.47
CA ILE A 128 -24.20 -11.14 -8.68
C ILE A 128 -22.75 -10.76 -8.34
N ILE A 129 -21.77 -11.26 -9.09
CA ILE A 129 -20.36 -10.84 -8.93
C ILE A 129 -20.05 -9.72 -9.93
N LYS A 130 -19.76 -8.50 -9.44
CA LYS A 130 -19.36 -7.34 -10.27
C LYS A 130 -17.96 -6.87 -9.91
N LYS A 131 -17.15 -6.50 -10.91
CA LYS A 131 -15.87 -5.83 -10.68
C LYS A 131 -16.11 -4.37 -10.34
N ILE A 132 -15.73 -3.96 -9.13
CA ILE A 132 -15.75 -2.57 -8.69
C ILE A 132 -14.31 -2.06 -8.67
N PRO A 133 -13.98 -0.97 -9.39
CA PRO A 133 -12.63 -0.43 -9.39
C PRO A 133 -12.36 0.33 -8.09
N PHE A 134 -11.20 0.07 -7.50
CA PHE A 134 -10.68 0.78 -6.34
C PHE A 134 -9.36 1.46 -6.69
N ALA A 135 -9.26 2.76 -6.39
CA ALA A 135 -8.01 3.49 -6.49
C ALA A 135 -7.19 3.32 -5.20
N TYR A 136 -6.00 2.75 -5.33
CA TYR A 136 -4.92 2.89 -4.37
C TYR A 136 -4.11 4.14 -4.73
N ALA A 137 -4.06 5.12 -3.85
CA ALA A 137 -3.32 6.36 -4.07
C ALA A 137 -2.32 6.60 -2.94
N ARG A 138 -1.03 6.66 -3.29
CA ARG A 138 0.05 7.08 -2.39
C ARG A 138 0.45 8.52 -2.70
N MET A 139 0.20 9.41 -1.73
CA MET A 139 0.36 10.86 -1.84
C MET A 139 1.53 11.34 -1.00
N THR A 140 2.43 12.12 -1.60
CA THR A 140 3.54 12.79 -0.90
C THR A 140 3.31 14.30 -0.92
N PHE A 141 3.30 14.93 0.26
CA PHE A 141 2.97 16.36 0.36
C PHE A 141 4.10 17.30 -0.06
N ALA A 142 5.31 16.78 -0.24
CA ALA A 142 6.43 17.51 -0.83
C ALA A 142 6.24 17.84 -2.32
N THR A 143 5.31 17.17 -3.01
CA THR A 143 5.02 17.46 -4.41
C THR A 143 4.05 18.65 -4.53
N PRO A 144 4.34 19.64 -5.38
CA PRO A 144 3.41 20.75 -5.61
C PRO A 144 2.18 20.22 -6.37
N TYR A 145 1.06 20.09 -5.66
CA TYR A 145 -0.25 19.82 -6.28
C TYR A 145 -0.78 21.11 -6.92
N GLN A 146 -0.48 21.32 -8.20
CA GLN A 146 -1.03 22.42 -9.00
C GLN A 146 -2.52 22.19 -9.31
N ASN A 147 -3.29 23.27 -9.52
CA ASN A 147 -4.69 23.23 -9.98
C ASN A 147 -5.69 22.55 -9.04
N VAL A 148 -5.52 22.67 -7.72
CA VAL A 148 -6.54 22.19 -6.78
C VAL A 148 -7.65 23.24 -6.67
N ARG A 149 -8.88 22.83 -7.02
CA ARG A 149 -10.14 23.59 -6.88
C ARG A 149 -10.30 24.22 -5.48
N ASP A 150 -11.15 25.23 -5.39
CA ASP A 150 -11.64 25.80 -4.12
C ASP A 150 -12.07 24.70 -3.14
N TYR A 151 -11.36 24.58 -2.02
CA TYR A 151 -11.71 23.69 -0.89
C TYR A 151 -12.13 24.53 0.32
N PRO A 152 -12.98 23.97 1.20
CA PRO A 152 -13.49 24.73 2.34
C PRO A 152 -12.38 25.11 3.31
N LYS A 153 -12.41 26.34 3.84
CA LYS A 153 -11.52 26.77 4.93
C LYS A 153 -11.67 25.85 6.14
N PHE A 154 -10.60 25.70 6.92
CA PHE A 154 -10.59 24.88 8.13
C PHE A 154 -11.72 25.30 9.09
N ASP A 155 -12.60 24.36 9.40
CA ASP A 155 -13.72 24.53 10.31
C ASP A 155 -13.75 23.31 11.26
N PRO A 156 -13.28 23.46 12.51
CA PRO A 156 -13.22 22.35 13.45
C PRO A 156 -14.62 21.87 13.85
N LEU A 157 -15.64 22.74 13.81
CA LEU A 157 -17.00 22.33 14.09
C LEU A 157 -17.47 21.33 13.03
N LYS A 158 -17.31 21.60 11.73
CA LYS A 158 -17.72 20.66 10.67
C LYS A 158 -16.97 19.32 10.68
N ILE A 159 -15.76 19.30 11.22
CA ILE A 159 -14.96 18.08 11.35
C ILE A 159 -15.57 17.19 12.45
N PHE A 160 -15.90 17.79 13.59
CA PHE A 160 -16.37 17.06 14.78
C PHE A 160 -17.90 16.98 14.91
N SER A 161 -18.69 17.81 14.20
CA SER A 161 -20.14 17.93 14.36
C SER A 161 -20.97 16.96 13.52
N GLY A 162 -20.32 16.09 12.76
CA GLY A 162 -21.01 15.02 12.05
C GLY A 162 -21.07 13.78 12.93
N GLY A 163 -22.30 13.33 13.25
CA GLY A 163 -22.54 11.97 13.73
C GLY A 163 -22.01 10.93 12.71
N LYS A 164 -22.16 9.63 13.03
CA LYS A 164 -21.80 8.51 12.13
C LYS A 164 -22.12 8.95 10.69
N ILE A 165 -21.10 9.03 9.84
CA ILE A 165 -21.38 9.12 8.40
C ILE A 165 -22.09 7.81 8.16
N GLU A 166 -23.42 7.89 8.08
CA GLU A 166 -24.22 6.84 7.48
C GLU A 166 -23.62 6.74 6.09
N SER A 167 -22.66 5.83 5.95
CA SER A 167 -22.25 5.32 4.67
C SER A 167 -23.55 4.71 4.17
N THR A 168 -24.32 5.50 3.45
CA THR A 168 -25.35 4.96 2.60
C THR A 168 -24.60 3.96 1.75
N SER A 169 -24.86 2.69 2.04
CA SER A 169 -24.50 1.51 1.27
C SER A 169 -25.22 1.55 -0.09
N GLN A 170 -25.34 2.75 -0.67
CA GLN A 170 -26.00 3.07 -1.91
C GLN A 170 -25.14 2.68 -3.10
N MET A 171 -23.82 2.47 -2.97
CA MET A 171 -23.10 1.82 -4.07
C MET A 171 -23.60 0.39 -4.30
N LEU A 172 -23.94 -0.35 -3.25
CA LEU A 172 -24.55 -1.68 -3.39
C LEU A 172 -26.01 -1.57 -3.86
N MET A 173 -26.81 -0.65 -3.31
CA MET A 173 -28.25 -0.54 -3.62
C MET A 173 -28.56 0.21 -4.95
N ASP A 174 -27.81 1.23 -5.33
CA ASP A 174 -27.98 1.95 -6.61
C ASP A 174 -27.34 1.20 -7.78
N THR A 175 -26.33 0.35 -7.53
CA THR A 175 -25.93 -0.66 -8.52
C THR A 175 -27.02 -1.71 -8.73
N ILE A 176 -27.82 -2.01 -7.70
CA ILE A 176 -29.00 -2.88 -7.79
C ILE A 176 -30.16 -2.19 -8.53
N ASN A 177 -30.30 -0.87 -8.44
CA ASN A 177 -31.39 -0.13 -9.08
C ASN A 177 -31.10 0.32 -10.52
N ASN A 178 -29.82 0.50 -10.90
CA ASN A 178 -29.41 0.83 -12.27
C ASN A 178 -29.22 -0.41 -13.18
N ILE A 179 -29.85 -1.53 -12.84
CA ILE A 179 -29.81 -2.78 -13.62
C ILE A 179 -30.47 -2.61 -15.01
N ASP A 180 -31.38 -1.64 -15.17
CA ASP A 180 -32.22 -1.59 -16.37
C ASP A 180 -31.78 -0.61 -17.49
N THR A 181 -30.71 0.19 -17.33
CA THR A 181 -30.48 1.34 -18.25
C THR A 181 -29.08 1.53 -18.85
N LEU A 182 -28.16 0.56 -18.81
CA LEU A 182 -26.93 0.65 -19.60
C LEU A 182 -26.64 -0.64 -20.39
N TYR A 183 -27.29 -0.73 -21.55
CA TYR A 183 -26.73 -1.43 -22.69
C TYR A 183 -25.54 -0.62 -23.20
N ASP A 184 -24.32 -0.97 -22.77
CA ASP A 184 -23.13 -0.60 -23.52
C ASP A 184 -22.23 -1.82 -23.67
N THR A 185 -21.84 -2.05 -24.91
CA THR A 185 -21.33 -3.30 -25.46
C THR A 185 -19.85 -3.52 -25.12
N GLU A 186 -19.56 -3.73 -23.85
CA GLU A 186 -18.34 -4.43 -23.43
C GLU A 186 -18.73 -5.60 -22.55
N SER A 187 -18.37 -6.80 -22.98
CA SER A 187 -18.70 -8.08 -22.37
C SER A 187 -18.13 -8.22 -20.95
N LYS A 188 -18.81 -7.61 -19.98
CA LYS A 188 -18.60 -7.82 -18.55
C LYS A 188 -19.29 -9.14 -18.19
N LEU A 189 -18.48 -10.15 -17.87
CA LEU A 189 -18.93 -11.45 -17.36
C LEU A 189 -19.69 -11.23 -16.03
N GLU A 190 -21.02 -11.17 -16.10
CA GLU A 190 -21.89 -11.20 -14.93
C GLU A 190 -22.15 -12.66 -14.55
N ILE A 191 -21.55 -13.11 -13.44
CA ILE A 191 -21.82 -14.45 -12.90
C ILE A 191 -22.96 -14.31 -11.90
N THR A 192 -24.11 -14.86 -12.24
CA THR A 192 -25.26 -14.98 -11.34
C THR A 192 -25.23 -16.36 -10.70
N THR A 193 -25.19 -16.42 -9.37
CA THR A 193 -25.32 -17.70 -8.66
C THR A 193 -26.70 -17.81 -8.01
N LYS A 194 -27.37 -18.97 -8.19
CA LYS A 194 -28.66 -19.30 -7.57
C LYS A 194 -28.43 -20.47 -6.63
N LYS A 195 -28.71 -20.28 -5.34
CA LYS A 195 -28.60 -21.34 -4.33
C LYS A 195 -29.86 -22.19 -4.37
N PHE A 196 -29.68 -23.49 -4.59
CA PHE A 196 -30.75 -24.47 -4.42
C PHE A 196 -30.46 -25.28 -3.17
N ASN A 197 -31.49 -25.57 -2.37
CA ASN A 197 -31.36 -26.54 -1.29
C ASN A 197 -30.89 -27.86 -1.90
N PHE A 198 -29.85 -28.46 -1.32
CA PHE A 198 -29.37 -29.76 -1.77
C PHE A 198 -30.52 -30.77 -1.64
N PRO A 199 -31.01 -31.38 -2.74
CA PRO A 199 -32.15 -32.27 -2.67
C PRO A 199 -31.77 -33.49 -1.82
N THR A 200 -32.41 -33.63 -0.67
CA THR A 200 -32.22 -34.78 0.24
C THR A 200 -32.93 -36.03 -0.27
N ASP A 201 -33.77 -35.89 -1.30
CA ASP A 201 -34.54 -36.97 -1.88
C ASP A 201 -33.89 -37.46 -3.18
N VAL A 202 -33.04 -38.49 -3.05
CA VAL A 202 -32.21 -39.06 -4.13
C VAL A 202 -33.06 -39.90 -5.12
N THR A 203 -34.35 -40.08 -4.84
CA THR A 203 -35.23 -40.99 -5.56
C THR A 203 -35.81 -40.41 -6.86
N ASN A 204 -35.85 -39.08 -7.01
CA ASN A 204 -36.45 -38.38 -8.15
C ASN A 204 -35.46 -37.50 -8.93
N ILE A 205 -34.18 -37.90 -8.97
CA ILE A 205 -33.26 -37.35 -9.98
C ILE A 205 -33.68 -37.96 -11.32
N LYS A 206 -34.45 -37.20 -12.13
CA LYS A 206 -34.56 -37.48 -13.56
C LYS A 206 -33.15 -37.40 -14.14
N LYS A 207 -32.53 -38.57 -14.35
CA LYS A 207 -31.40 -38.69 -15.26
C LYS A 207 -31.95 -38.40 -16.64
N ASP A 208 -31.91 -37.13 -17.05
CA ASP A 208 -31.98 -36.81 -18.46
C ASP A 208 -30.93 -37.66 -19.16
N ILE A 209 -31.42 -38.34 -20.18
CA ILE A 209 -30.80 -39.47 -20.86
C ILE A 209 -29.34 -39.14 -21.16
N ILE A 210 -28.45 -40.00 -20.68
CA ILE A 210 -27.02 -40.00 -20.97
C ILE A 210 -26.87 -40.04 -22.49
N GLU A 211 -26.63 -38.90 -23.11
CA GLU A 211 -25.96 -38.87 -24.41
C GLU A 211 -24.65 -39.65 -24.24
N LYS A 212 -24.49 -40.72 -25.04
CA LYS A 212 -23.37 -41.65 -24.95
C LYS A 212 -22.06 -40.88 -24.84
N ASP A 213 -21.22 -41.28 -23.88
CA ASP A 213 -19.90 -40.69 -23.58
C ASP A 213 -19.05 -40.38 -24.82
N ASP A 214 -19.23 -41.10 -25.92
CA ASP A 214 -18.57 -40.85 -27.21
C ASP A 214 -18.88 -39.49 -27.83
N THR A 215 -20.06 -38.93 -27.60
CA THR A 215 -20.48 -37.61 -28.13
C THR A 215 -19.81 -36.48 -27.37
N ILE A 216 -19.79 -36.57 -26.04
CA ILE A 216 -19.08 -35.63 -25.16
C ILE A 216 -17.58 -35.71 -25.39
N LYS A 217 -17.03 -36.93 -25.56
CA LYS A 217 -15.62 -37.13 -25.90
C LYS A 217 -15.26 -36.51 -27.25
N LYS A 218 -16.13 -36.65 -28.27
CA LYS A 218 -15.94 -36.00 -29.58
C LYS A 218 -16.06 -34.48 -29.50
N ALA A 219 -16.97 -33.95 -28.69
CA ALA A 219 -17.11 -32.51 -28.48
C ALA A 219 -15.88 -31.91 -27.79
N ILE A 220 -15.36 -32.57 -26.74
CA ILE A 220 -14.14 -32.16 -26.03
C ILE A 220 -12.93 -32.24 -26.97
N ILE A 221 -12.79 -33.31 -27.76
CA ILE A 221 -11.69 -33.46 -28.73
C ILE A 221 -11.76 -32.35 -29.80
N ASN A 222 -12.95 -32.05 -30.32
CA ASN A 222 -13.14 -31.01 -31.34
C ASN A 222 -12.93 -29.59 -30.80
N GLN A 223 -13.17 -29.37 -29.52
CA GLN A 223 -13.02 -28.05 -28.89
C GLN A 223 -11.59 -27.74 -28.46
N TYR A 224 -10.75 -28.78 -28.26
CA TYR A 224 -9.35 -28.62 -27.82
C TYR A 224 -8.31 -28.75 -28.93
N PHE A 225 -8.65 -29.20 -30.14
CA PHE A 225 -7.71 -29.33 -31.27
C PHE A 225 -8.22 -28.68 -32.56
N PRO A 226 -7.95 -27.39 -32.82
CA PRO A 226 -8.06 -26.85 -34.15
C PRO A 226 -6.74 -27.13 -34.89
N LEU A 227 -6.50 -28.37 -35.31
CA LEU A 227 -5.47 -28.68 -36.29
C LEU A 227 -6.15 -29.19 -37.56
N ASN A 228 -6.14 -28.31 -38.56
CA ASN A 228 -6.58 -28.55 -39.93
C ASN A 228 -6.04 -29.89 -40.44
N TYR A 229 -6.94 -30.85 -40.62
CA TYR A 229 -6.70 -32.05 -41.41
C TYR A 229 -6.69 -31.67 -42.91
N ALA A 230 -5.61 -31.01 -43.35
CA ALA A 230 -5.23 -31.02 -44.75
C ALA A 230 -4.25 -32.18 -44.96
N LYS A 231 -4.77 -33.23 -45.59
CA LYS A 231 -4.04 -34.40 -46.06
C LYS A 231 -2.84 -33.95 -46.91
N ASN A 232 -1.66 -34.50 -46.60
CA ASN A 232 -0.36 -34.33 -47.28
C ASN A 232 0.46 -33.10 -46.86
N GLN A 233 1.36 -33.29 -45.90
CA GLN A 233 2.74 -32.81 -46.00
C GLN A 233 3.61 -33.53 -44.96
N SER A 234 4.60 -34.26 -45.44
CA SER A 234 5.64 -34.94 -44.68
C SER A 234 6.63 -33.91 -44.13
N TYR A 235 6.86 -33.89 -42.81
CA TYR A 235 7.93 -33.10 -42.21
C TYR A 235 9.18 -33.98 -42.06
N ASN A 236 10.15 -33.77 -42.95
CA ASN A 236 11.52 -34.22 -42.74
C ASN A 236 12.20 -33.27 -41.73
N LEU A 237 12.84 -33.85 -40.72
CA LEU A 237 13.79 -33.13 -39.86
C LEU A 237 15.02 -32.79 -40.69
N TYR A 238 15.22 -31.51 -41.00
CA TYR A 238 16.51 -31.05 -41.50
C TYR A 238 17.46 -30.89 -40.31
N TYR A 239 18.40 -31.82 -40.18
CA TYR A 239 19.69 -31.52 -39.56
C TYR A 239 20.42 -30.59 -40.53
N ALA A 240 20.82 -29.40 -40.07
CA ALA A 240 21.71 -28.56 -40.84
C ALA A 240 23.13 -29.15 -40.73
N ASP A 241 23.45 -30.07 -41.64
CA ASP A 241 24.83 -30.33 -42.01
C ASP A 241 25.35 -29.11 -42.78
N ASP A 242 26.54 -28.64 -42.41
CA ASP A 242 27.28 -27.57 -43.09
C ASP A 242 27.57 -27.95 -44.56
N PRO A 243 27.26 -27.10 -45.56
CA PRO A 243 27.83 -27.24 -46.88
C PRO A 243 29.05 -26.32 -47.09
N PRO A 244 29.98 -26.73 -47.96
CA PRO A 244 31.36 -26.26 -47.95
C PRO A 244 31.59 -24.93 -48.65
N LEU A 245 32.74 -24.38 -48.31
CA LEU A 245 33.49 -23.29 -48.94
C LEU A 245 33.45 -23.23 -50.49
N TYR A 246 33.27 -21.99 -50.97
CA TYR A 246 33.60 -21.40 -52.28
C TYR A 246 32.97 -21.96 -53.57
N LYS A 247 32.20 -21.09 -54.25
CA LYS A 247 32.44 -20.69 -55.66
C LYS A 247 31.70 -19.40 -56.03
N GLU A 248 32.44 -18.47 -56.63
CA GLU A 248 31.95 -17.25 -57.28
C GLU A 248 31.13 -17.58 -58.54
N GLN A 249 30.07 -16.82 -58.78
CA GLN A 249 29.84 -15.97 -59.96
C GLN A 249 28.35 -15.85 -60.37
N ASP A 250 28.05 -14.58 -60.62
CA ASP A 250 27.18 -14.01 -61.64
C ASP A 250 25.68 -13.78 -61.43
N ASN A 251 25.39 -12.49 -61.66
CA ASN A 251 24.14 -11.79 -61.70
C ASN A 251 23.20 -12.35 -62.76
N SER A 252 21.93 -12.53 -62.40
CA SER A 252 20.84 -12.04 -63.25
C SER A 252 19.54 -11.90 -62.45
N THR A 253 18.94 -10.72 -62.66
CA THR A 253 17.59 -10.29 -62.35
C THR A 253 16.51 -11.35 -62.57
N ILE A 254 15.60 -11.51 -61.61
CA ILE A 254 14.15 -11.68 -61.85
C ILE A 254 13.37 -11.18 -60.64
N ASN A 255 12.40 -10.32 -60.94
CA ASN A 255 11.33 -9.87 -60.06
C ASN A 255 10.53 -11.05 -59.50
N SER A 256 10.48 -11.21 -58.19
CA SER A 256 9.30 -11.69 -57.51
C SER A 256 9.22 -11.09 -56.11
N THR A 257 8.11 -10.40 -55.88
CA THR A 257 7.66 -9.87 -54.60
C THR A 257 7.66 -10.97 -53.55
N THR A 258 8.69 -10.98 -52.70
CA THR A 258 8.68 -11.67 -51.42
C THR A 258 8.90 -10.64 -50.34
N VAL A 259 7.80 -10.26 -49.68
CA VAL A 259 7.85 -9.49 -48.44
C VAL A 259 8.54 -10.36 -47.41
N LYS A 260 9.81 -10.09 -47.12
CA LYS A 260 10.53 -10.73 -46.03
C LYS A 260 10.16 -9.98 -44.76
N VAL A 261 9.24 -10.55 -43.98
CA VAL A 261 8.98 -10.09 -42.60
C VAL A 261 10.26 -10.33 -41.82
N ILE A 262 10.95 -9.26 -41.45
CA ILE A 262 12.07 -9.30 -40.52
C ILE A 262 11.45 -9.13 -39.15
N GLU A 263 11.47 -10.16 -38.32
CA GLU A 263 11.12 -9.99 -36.91
C GLU A 263 12.12 -9.02 -36.28
N GLU A 264 11.61 -7.97 -35.63
CA GLU A 264 12.44 -7.04 -34.85
C GLU A 264 13.22 -7.84 -33.81
N ASN A 265 14.52 -7.57 -33.70
CA ASN A 265 15.38 -8.12 -32.66
C ASN A 265 14.88 -7.73 -31.26
N ARG A 266 13.91 -8.46 -30.72
CA ARG A 266 13.56 -8.39 -29.31
C ARG A 266 14.66 -9.09 -28.53
N THR A 267 15.41 -8.31 -27.77
CA THR A 267 16.26 -8.87 -26.71
C THR A 267 15.34 -9.49 -25.67
N ILE A 268 15.14 -10.81 -25.73
CA ILE A 268 14.46 -11.54 -24.67
C ILE A 268 15.50 -11.74 -23.57
N THR A 269 15.69 -10.71 -22.74
CA THR A 269 16.28 -10.92 -21.41
C THR A 269 15.37 -11.90 -20.69
N THR A 270 15.96 -12.97 -20.13
CA THR A 270 15.25 -13.74 -19.10
C THR A 270 14.74 -12.73 -18.07
N PRO A 271 13.46 -12.79 -17.65
CA PRO A 271 13.01 -11.97 -16.55
C PRO A 271 13.80 -12.44 -15.33
N GLN A 272 14.89 -11.73 -15.00
CA GLN A 272 15.34 -11.70 -13.62
C GLN A 272 14.10 -11.32 -12.84
N LEU A 273 13.61 -12.24 -12.01
CA LEU A 273 12.73 -11.88 -10.91
C LEU A 273 13.41 -10.68 -10.25
N SER A 274 12.84 -9.49 -10.46
CA SER A 274 13.29 -8.25 -9.86
C SER A 274 12.94 -8.30 -8.38
N THR A 275 13.69 -9.14 -7.66
CA THR A 275 13.83 -9.09 -6.21
C THR A 275 14.91 -8.08 -5.80
N ASN A 276 15.65 -7.51 -6.76
CA ASN A 276 16.46 -6.34 -6.51
C ASN A 276 15.59 -5.09 -6.69
N ILE A 277 15.04 -4.60 -5.58
CA ILE A 277 14.67 -3.20 -5.40
C ILE A 277 15.93 -2.39 -5.72
N SER A 278 16.07 -1.93 -6.96
CA SER A 278 17.15 -1.04 -7.34
C SER A 278 17.09 0.16 -6.39
N PRO A 279 18.15 0.46 -5.64
CA PRO A 279 18.10 1.54 -4.69
C PRO A 279 17.84 2.85 -5.44
N GLU A 280 16.82 3.58 -5.02
CA GLU A 280 16.41 4.82 -5.65
C GLU A 280 17.32 5.94 -5.11
N PHE A 281 18.04 6.62 -6.00
CA PHE A 281 18.90 7.74 -5.66
C PHE A 281 18.15 9.05 -5.90
N ALA A 282 17.94 9.82 -4.84
CA ALA A 282 17.33 11.15 -4.90
C ALA A 282 18.31 12.20 -4.36
N ASP A 283 18.30 13.40 -4.94
CA ASP A 283 18.96 14.56 -4.38
C ASP A 283 17.90 15.53 -3.82
N ASP A 284 18.03 15.91 -2.56
CA ASP A 284 17.23 16.94 -1.91
C ASP A 284 18.02 18.25 -1.81
N LEU A 285 17.37 19.40 -2.02
CA LEU A 285 18.00 20.72 -2.07
C LEU A 285 17.35 21.64 -1.02
N ILE A 286 18.14 22.09 -0.06
CA ILE A 286 17.69 22.95 1.04
C ILE A 286 18.36 24.32 0.88
N VAL A 287 17.56 25.35 0.63
CA VAL A 287 18.03 26.75 0.55
C VAL A 287 17.94 27.39 1.93
N ILE A 288 19.02 27.99 2.40
CA ILE A 288 19.08 28.59 3.73
C ILE A 288 18.56 30.02 3.69
N GLN A 289 17.42 30.28 4.33
CA GLN A 289 16.78 31.60 4.29
C GLN A 289 17.26 32.57 5.39
N HIS A 290 17.79 32.03 6.49
CA HIS A 290 18.27 32.80 7.64
C HIS A 290 19.47 32.08 8.27
N ASN A 291 20.31 32.85 8.98
CA ASN A 291 21.50 32.29 9.61
C ASN A 291 21.12 31.21 10.62
N THR A 292 21.52 29.98 10.35
CA THR A 292 21.15 28.79 11.13
C THR A 292 22.33 27.83 11.24
N THR A 293 22.21 26.81 12.08
CA THR A 293 23.19 25.73 12.13
C THR A 293 22.78 24.61 11.19
N VAL A 294 23.74 23.84 10.68
CA VAL A 294 23.47 22.65 9.85
C VAL A 294 22.48 21.71 10.53
N PHE A 295 22.67 21.47 11.84
CA PHE A 295 21.75 20.66 12.63
C PHE A 295 20.30 21.18 12.54
N LYS A 296 20.10 22.47 12.81
CA LYS A 296 18.76 23.07 12.82
C LYS A 296 18.13 23.07 11.42
N ALA A 297 18.92 23.34 10.38
CA ALA A 297 18.46 23.32 9.00
C ALA A 297 18.00 21.92 8.57
N MET A 298 18.76 20.87 8.93
CA MET A 298 18.38 19.48 8.65
C MET A 298 17.12 19.04 9.41
N ILE A 299 16.98 19.41 10.68
CA ILE A 299 15.76 19.11 11.45
C ILE A 299 14.54 19.84 10.85
N GLN A 300 14.70 21.10 10.43
CA GLN A 300 13.64 21.86 9.76
C GLN A 300 13.25 21.23 8.41
N ALA A 301 14.21 20.67 7.68
CA ALA A 301 13.97 19.90 6.45
C ALA A 301 13.37 18.51 6.70
N GLY A 302 13.24 18.07 7.95
CA GLY A 302 12.54 16.83 8.32
C GLY A 302 13.43 15.59 8.46
N TYR A 303 14.75 15.75 8.56
CA TYR A 303 15.67 14.65 8.84
C TYR A 303 15.68 14.28 10.33
N SER A 304 16.03 13.03 10.63
CA SER A 304 16.03 12.55 12.02
C SER A 304 17.17 13.16 12.85
N ASN A 305 16.99 13.21 14.17
CA ASN A 305 18.03 13.67 15.11
C ASN A 305 19.32 12.83 15.00
N SER A 306 19.19 11.51 14.78
CA SER A 306 20.31 10.58 14.67
C SER A 306 21.14 10.87 13.41
N GLU A 307 20.49 11.02 12.26
CA GLU A 307 21.16 11.31 10.98
C GLU A 307 21.80 12.70 10.99
N SER A 308 21.08 13.70 11.47
CA SER A 308 21.57 15.08 11.57
C SER A 308 22.80 15.16 12.49
N SER A 309 22.82 14.41 13.59
CA SER A 309 23.96 14.36 14.51
C SER A 309 25.19 13.68 13.88
N LYS A 310 24.99 12.62 13.07
CA LYS A 310 26.08 11.96 12.35
C LYS A 310 26.74 12.89 11.34
N ILE A 311 25.95 13.64 10.59
CA ILE A 311 26.44 14.64 9.63
C ILE A 311 27.20 15.75 10.36
N VAL A 312 26.63 16.32 11.42
CA VAL A 312 27.31 17.38 12.20
C VAL A 312 28.62 16.88 12.82
N LYS A 313 28.65 15.63 13.31
CA LYS A 313 29.89 15.01 13.81
C LYS A 313 30.97 14.90 12.73
N ALA A 314 30.59 14.57 11.51
CA ALA A 314 31.50 14.52 10.37
C ALA A 314 32.00 15.92 9.94
N LEU A 315 31.19 16.97 10.17
CA LEU A 315 31.51 18.36 9.84
C LEU A 315 32.34 19.08 10.91
N LYS A 316 32.26 18.66 12.18
CA LYS A 316 32.88 19.33 13.34
C LYS A 316 34.40 19.56 13.24
N ASN A 317 35.09 18.80 12.40
CA ASN A 317 36.54 18.92 12.16
C ASN A 317 36.89 19.78 10.93
N LYS A 318 35.92 20.48 10.33
CA LYS A 318 36.09 21.28 9.11
C LYS A 318 35.64 22.73 9.36
N ILE A 319 36.57 23.65 9.11
CA ILE A 319 36.48 25.07 9.45
C ILE A 319 35.32 25.77 8.69
N HIS A 320 34.55 26.63 9.38
CA HIS A 320 33.44 27.47 8.87
C HIS A 320 32.12 26.80 8.44
N VAL A 321 31.90 25.52 8.72
CA VAL A 321 30.72 24.79 8.18
C VAL A 321 29.56 24.61 9.17
N ASP A 322 29.77 24.87 10.46
CA ASP A 322 28.74 24.67 11.49
C ASP A 322 27.61 25.72 11.46
N LYS A 323 27.89 26.90 10.91
CA LYS A 323 26.96 28.03 10.79
C LYS A 323 26.75 28.36 9.31
N LEU A 324 25.52 28.19 8.86
CA LEU A 324 25.10 28.43 7.50
C LEU A 324 24.57 29.87 7.35
N THR A 325 24.93 30.52 6.25
CA THR A 325 24.48 31.88 5.91
C THR A 325 23.33 31.87 4.90
N LYS A 326 22.64 33.02 4.75
CA LYS A 326 21.46 33.21 3.89
C LYS A 326 21.68 32.95 2.38
N ASP A 327 22.93 32.78 1.95
CA ASP A 327 23.30 32.56 0.53
C ASP A 327 23.83 31.14 0.28
N GLU A 328 23.66 30.24 1.24
CA GLU A 328 24.09 28.85 1.15
C GLU A 328 22.95 27.90 0.80
N THR A 329 23.28 26.89 0.00
CA THR A 329 22.39 25.81 -0.39
C THR A 329 23.01 24.48 -0.02
N ILE A 330 22.25 23.63 0.66
CA ILE A 330 22.62 22.26 0.97
C ILE A 330 22.03 21.34 -0.11
N ARG A 331 22.82 20.38 -0.59
CA ARG A 331 22.37 19.27 -1.44
C ARG A 331 22.61 17.94 -0.74
N ILE A 332 21.56 17.19 -0.48
CA ILE A 332 21.60 15.91 0.24
C ILE A 332 21.27 14.78 -0.72
N GLY A 333 22.21 13.86 -0.93
CA GLY A 333 21.97 12.63 -1.66
C GLY A 333 21.39 11.57 -0.72
N ILE A 334 20.22 11.04 -1.07
CA ILE A 334 19.48 10.03 -0.31
C ILE A 334 19.44 8.75 -1.13
N LEU A 335 19.71 7.63 -0.46
CA LEU A 335 19.48 6.28 -0.96
C LEU A 335 18.21 5.75 -0.30
N GLN A 336 17.16 5.54 -1.08
CA GLN A 336 15.93 4.95 -0.60
C GLN A 336 15.89 3.45 -0.90
N LYS A 337 15.76 2.64 0.15
CA LYS A 337 15.52 1.19 0.06
C LYS A 337 14.20 0.86 0.76
N GLU A 338 13.16 0.63 -0.03
CA GLU A 338 11.78 0.39 0.43
C GLU A 338 11.20 1.51 1.32
N VAL A 339 11.37 1.39 2.64
CA VAL A 339 10.82 2.27 3.70
C VAL A 339 11.92 3.07 4.39
N GLU A 340 13.18 2.64 4.28
CA GLU A 340 14.32 3.28 4.91
C GLU A 340 15.05 4.19 3.92
N SER A 341 15.34 5.41 4.37
CA SER A 341 16.13 6.40 3.64
C SER A 341 17.45 6.59 4.36
N THR A 342 18.56 6.48 3.65
CA THR A 342 19.90 6.73 4.20
C THR A 342 20.54 7.89 3.46
N ILE A 343 21.09 8.85 4.20
CA ILE A 343 21.88 9.93 3.62
C ILE A 343 23.23 9.36 3.16
N ILE A 344 23.45 9.32 1.86
CA ILE A 344 24.71 8.85 1.26
C ILE A 344 25.67 10.00 0.95
N ARG A 345 25.16 11.23 0.84
CA ARG A 345 25.97 12.39 0.44
C ARG A 345 25.37 13.67 0.99
N PHE A 346 26.23 14.61 1.36
CA PHE A 346 25.84 15.93 1.81
C PHE A 346 26.84 16.94 1.25
N SER A 347 26.35 17.94 0.53
CA SER A 347 27.14 18.95 -0.14
C SER A 347 26.65 20.35 0.22
N ILE A 348 27.57 21.30 0.39
CA ILE A 348 27.26 22.71 0.65
C ILE A 348 27.78 23.55 -0.51
N TYR A 349 26.94 24.50 -0.94
CA TYR A 349 27.23 25.47 -1.97
C TYR A 349 27.02 26.88 -1.43
N HIS A 350 27.91 27.82 -1.75
CA HIS A 350 27.72 29.24 -1.52
C HIS A 350 27.67 29.95 -2.86
N LYS A 351 26.57 30.65 -3.17
CA LYS A 351 26.41 31.39 -4.44
C LYS A 351 26.82 30.58 -5.69
N LYS A 352 26.45 29.29 -5.73
CA LYS A 352 26.74 28.29 -6.79
C LYS A 352 28.15 27.69 -6.79
N GLU A 353 29.06 28.17 -5.94
CA GLU A 353 30.37 27.56 -5.76
C GLU A 353 30.30 26.43 -4.74
N HIS A 354 30.87 25.28 -5.09
CA HIS A 354 30.97 24.12 -4.20
C HIS A 354 31.97 24.41 -3.09
N ILE A 355 31.53 24.32 -1.84
CA ILE A 355 32.40 24.48 -0.67
C ILE A 355 32.91 23.12 -0.20
N LEU A 356 31.98 22.18 0.01
CA LEU A 356 32.27 20.91 0.66
C LEU A 356 31.31 19.83 0.21
N THR A 357 31.81 18.61 0.02
CA THR A 357 30.99 17.39 -0.02
C THR A 357 31.55 16.40 0.98
N ILE A 358 30.65 15.79 1.75
CA ILE A 358 30.90 14.54 2.47
C ILE A 358 30.04 13.44 1.85
N ALA A 359 30.57 12.23 1.79
CA ALA A 359 29.89 11.05 1.26
C ALA A 359 30.12 9.86 2.19
N LEU A 360 29.15 8.96 2.23
CA LEU A 360 29.21 7.72 3.00
C LEU A 360 30.12 6.72 2.26
N ASN A 361 31.13 6.18 2.96
CA ASN A 361 31.97 5.11 2.44
C ASN A 361 31.38 3.71 2.74
N ASP A 362 32.01 2.66 2.23
CA ASP A 362 31.58 1.25 2.44
C ASP A 362 31.62 0.81 3.91
N ASN A 363 32.37 1.53 4.76
CA ASN A 363 32.45 1.31 6.21
C ASN A 363 31.37 2.08 6.99
N ASN A 364 30.39 2.69 6.31
CA ASN A 364 29.33 3.54 6.89
C ASN A 364 29.84 4.78 7.65
N GLU A 365 30.99 5.30 7.25
CA GLU A 365 31.56 6.54 7.78
C GLU A 365 31.49 7.66 6.73
N TYR A 366 31.20 8.89 7.17
CA TYR A 366 31.20 10.04 6.28
C TYR A 366 32.62 10.56 6.08
N VAL A 367 33.08 10.49 4.83
CA VAL A 367 34.40 10.97 4.41
C VAL A 367 34.25 12.13 3.42
N LEU A 368 35.32 12.90 3.21
CA LEU A 368 35.33 13.95 2.19
C LEU A 368 35.17 13.33 0.80
N GLY A 369 34.23 13.87 0.03
CA GLY A 369 33.93 13.44 -1.33
C GLY A 369 34.16 14.54 -2.36
N ALA A 370 34.24 14.15 -3.63
CA ALA A 370 34.29 15.09 -4.75
C ALA A 370 32.97 15.86 -4.92
N GLU A 371 33.02 16.99 -5.64
CA GLU A 371 31.82 17.68 -6.06
C GLU A 371 30.93 16.72 -6.90
N PRO A 372 29.64 16.60 -6.60
CA PRO A 372 28.72 15.84 -7.45
C PRO A 372 28.51 16.49 -8.82
N ALA A 373 27.94 15.75 -9.77
CA ALA A 373 27.56 16.30 -11.07
C ALA A 373 26.72 17.57 -10.91
N LYS A 374 27.11 18.64 -11.62
CA LYS A 374 26.44 19.94 -11.59
C LYS A 374 24.99 19.78 -12.07
N ILE A 375 24.06 20.21 -11.22
CA ILE A 375 22.64 20.35 -11.57
C ILE A 375 22.42 21.83 -11.81
N ASP A 376 21.56 22.17 -12.77
CA ASP A 376 21.08 23.55 -12.89
C ASP A 376 20.19 23.87 -11.68
N ILE A 377 20.75 24.61 -10.72
CA ILE A 377 20.10 24.94 -9.45
C ILE A 377 18.96 25.94 -9.70
N ASP A 378 19.06 26.78 -10.74
CA ASP A 378 18.12 27.89 -10.96
C ASP A 378 16.71 27.37 -11.37
N SER A 379 16.65 26.35 -12.23
CA SER A 379 15.39 25.67 -12.61
C SER A 379 14.72 24.92 -11.44
N TYR A 380 15.48 24.57 -10.40
CA TYR A 380 14.95 24.07 -9.13
C TYR A 380 14.54 25.22 -8.20
N THR A 381 15.31 26.31 -8.15
CA THR A 381 14.98 27.46 -7.28
C THR A 381 13.72 28.19 -7.69
N ASP A 382 13.29 28.19 -8.95
CA ASP A 382 12.00 28.77 -9.32
C ASP A 382 10.81 27.92 -8.82
N ASN A 383 10.99 26.60 -8.67
CA ASN A 383 10.02 25.72 -7.98
C ASN A 383 10.14 25.79 -6.44
N ILE A 384 11.31 26.14 -5.90
CA ILE A 384 11.56 26.32 -4.46
C ILE A 384 11.24 27.75 -3.99
N ARG A 385 11.25 28.75 -4.87
CA ARG A 385 10.83 30.14 -4.57
C ARG A 385 9.33 30.23 -4.33
N THR A 386 8.55 29.23 -4.78
CA THR A 386 7.17 28.98 -4.35
C THR A 386 7.07 28.21 -3.02
N SER A 387 8.17 28.02 -2.27
CA SER A 387 8.13 27.59 -0.86
C SER A 387 7.88 28.78 0.07
N GLU A 388 6.73 29.43 -0.15
CA GLU A 388 5.98 29.84 1.03
C GLU A 388 5.78 28.59 1.89
N SER A 389 5.99 28.72 3.21
CA SER A 389 5.80 27.69 4.23
C SER A 389 4.89 26.56 3.79
N PHE A 390 5.34 25.30 3.90
CA PHE A 390 4.50 24.13 3.61
C PHE A 390 3.08 24.34 4.15
N PRO A 391 2.05 24.05 3.33
CA PRO A 391 0.68 24.33 3.73
C PRO A 391 0.32 23.55 5.00
N SER A 392 -0.79 23.93 5.64
CA SER A 392 -1.26 23.18 6.80
C SER A 392 -1.57 21.74 6.42
N ILE A 393 -1.50 20.80 7.38
CA ILE A 393 -1.86 19.40 7.16
C ILE A 393 -3.26 19.29 6.55
N TYR A 394 -4.20 20.11 7.03
CA TYR A 394 -5.55 20.21 6.47
C TYR A 394 -5.52 20.52 4.96
N ASP A 395 -4.82 21.59 4.58
CA ASP A 395 -4.77 22.05 3.18
C ASP A 395 -4.06 21.02 2.29
N GLY A 396 -2.97 20.40 2.76
CA GLY A 396 -2.26 19.39 2.00
C GLY A 396 -3.10 18.13 1.78
N ILE A 397 -3.84 17.66 2.79
CA ILE A 397 -4.77 16.55 2.63
C ILE A 397 -5.82 16.89 1.57
N TRP A 398 -6.46 18.07 1.65
CA TRP A 398 -7.41 18.50 0.63
C TRP A 398 -6.81 18.51 -0.78
N ARG A 399 -5.64 19.12 -0.93
CA ARG A 399 -4.95 19.23 -2.21
C ARG A 399 -4.59 17.88 -2.80
N ALA A 400 -3.92 17.03 -2.03
CA ALA A 400 -3.48 15.72 -2.47
C ALA A 400 -4.68 14.80 -2.79
N SER A 401 -5.67 14.76 -1.89
CA SER A 401 -6.86 13.92 -2.04
C SER A 401 -7.71 14.32 -3.23
N SER A 402 -8.01 15.61 -3.41
CA SER A 402 -8.77 16.09 -4.57
C SER A 402 -8.03 15.87 -5.88
N PHE A 403 -6.71 16.08 -5.92
CA PHE A 403 -5.90 15.80 -7.11
C PHE A 403 -5.97 14.33 -7.54
N ASN A 404 -5.98 13.39 -6.59
CA ASN A 404 -6.09 11.96 -6.88
C ASN A 404 -7.52 11.48 -7.15
N GLY A 405 -8.49 12.40 -7.22
CA GLY A 405 -9.87 12.10 -7.62
C GLY A 405 -10.82 11.78 -6.47
N MET A 406 -10.50 12.18 -5.23
CA MET A 406 -11.44 12.11 -4.12
C MET A 406 -12.44 13.27 -4.14
N ASN A 407 -13.71 12.98 -3.87
CA ASN A 407 -14.78 13.94 -3.72
C ASN A 407 -14.74 14.58 -2.32
N LYS A 408 -15.53 15.64 -2.16
CA LYS A 408 -15.59 16.41 -0.91
C LYS A 408 -15.93 15.55 0.31
N ASN A 409 -16.86 14.59 0.16
CA ASN A 409 -17.33 13.74 1.26
C ASN A 409 -16.23 12.79 1.74
N LEU A 410 -15.53 12.14 0.82
CA LEU A 410 -14.45 11.21 1.14
C LEU A 410 -13.24 11.93 1.75
N VAL A 411 -12.89 13.12 1.26
CA VAL A 411 -11.83 13.95 1.86
C VAL A 411 -12.20 14.33 3.30
N GLN A 412 -13.44 14.75 3.54
CA GLN A 412 -13.90 15.09 4.89
C GLN A 412 -13.88 13.88 5.83
N LEU A 413 -14.20 12.69 5.31
CA LEU A 413 -14.09 11.43 6.05
C LEU A 413 -12.64 11.12 6.42
N VAL A 414 -11.69 11.24 5.48
CA VAL A 414 -10.24 11.07 5.75
C VAL A 414 -9.78 12.02 6.84
N ILE A 415 -10.14 13.30 6.73
CA ILE A 415 -9.80 14.33 7.72
C ILE A 415 -10.37 13.97 9.09
N ARG A 416 -11.63 13.54 9.16
CA ARG A 416 -12.27 13.15 10.44
C ARG A 416 -11.59 11.96 11.10
N ILE A 417 -11.21 10.93 10.33
CA ILE A 417 -10.49 9.75 10.84
C ILE A 417 -9.14 10.14 11.42
N LEU A 418 -8.45 11.11 10.80
CA LEU A 418 -7.12 11.54 11.20
C LEU A 418 -7.11 12.65 12.28
N ALA A 419 -8.17 13.44 12.39
CA ALA A 419 -8.26 14.62 13.25
C ALA A 419 -8.05 14.34 14.75
N ASN A 420 -8.29 13.10 15.20
CA ASN A 420 -8.11 12.75 16.60
C ASN A 420 -6.62 12.63 17.00
N ASN A 421 -5.78 12.19 16.07
CA ASN A 421 -4.37 11.90 16.35
C ASN A 421 -3.43 12.96 15.81
N LEU A 422 -3.94 13.94 15.05
CA LEU A 422 -3.16 14.93 14.34
C LEU A 422 -3.70 16.33 14.57
N ASN A 423 -2.79 17.29 14.72
CA ASN A 423 -3.12 18.69 14.69
C ASN A 423 -3.16 19.19 13.23
N LEU A 424 -4.36 19.31 12.68
CA LEU A 424 -4.57 19.63 11.27
C LEU A 424 -4.07 21.03 10.86
N GLN A 425 -3.81 21.93 11.81
CA GLN A 425 -3.28 23.27 11.54
C GLN A 425 -1.75 23.32 11.52
N GLU A 426 -1.06 22.24 11.92
CA GLU A 426 0.40 22.19 11.81
C GLU A 426 0.86 22.17 10.35
N HIS A 427 2.07 22.67 10.11
CA HIS A 427 2.68 22.67 8.78
C HIS A 427 3.17 21.27 8.40
N LEU A 428 2.97 20.92 7.14
CA LEU A 428 3.47 19.67 6.57
C LEU A 428 4.99 19.63 6.54
N LYS A 429 5.55 18.43 6.69
CA LYS A 429 6.98 18.16 6.50
C LYS A 429 7.21 17.45 5.16
N PRO A 430 8.41 17.57 4.55
CA PRO A 430 8.72 16.92 3.28
C PRO A 430 8.54 15.39 3.30
N THR A 431 8.71 14.78 4.48
CA THR A 431 8.60 13.34 4.65
C THR A 431 7.17 12.85 4.84
N ASP A 432 6.20 13.75 5.04
CA ASP A 432 4.81 13.37 5.32
C ASP A 432 4.14 12.74 4.09
N PHE A 433 3.32 11.72 4.32
CA PHE A 433 2.60 11.03 3.25
C PHE A 433 1.23 10.53 3.70
N LEU A 434 0.36 10.32 2.72
CA LEU A 434 -0.97 9.74 2.88
C LEU A 434 -1.20 8.67 1.81
N GLU A 435 -1.43 7.44 2.25
CA GLU A 435 -1.82 6.30 1.44
C GLU A 435 -3.29 6.00 1.69
N THR A 436 -4.07 5.85 0.62
CA THR A 436 -5.51 5.62 0.70
C THR A 436 -5.95 4.58 -0.31
N PHE A 437 -6.99 3.82 0.03
CA PHE A 437 -7.60 2.85 -0.86
C PHE A 437 -9.12 3.05 -0.85
N PHE A 438 -9.68 3.52 -1.97
CA PHE A 438 -11.08 3.95 -2.05
C PHE A 438 -11.70 3.54 -3.37
N SER A 439 -13.02 3.31 -3.40
CA SER A 439 -13.73 2.97 -4.63
C SER A 439 -13.80 4.17 -5.56
N VAL A 440 -13.77 3.92 -6.86
CA VAL A 440 -13.90 4.95 -7.90
C VAL A 440 -14.96 4.55 -8.92
N ASP A 441 -15.46 5.54 -9.64
CA ASP A 441 -16.29 5.30 -10.82
C ASP A 441 -15.45 4.68 -11.95
N PRO A 442 -15.95 3.64 -12.64
CA PRO A 442 -15.21 2.96 -13.71
C PRO A 442 -14.96 3.83 -14.94
N VAL A 443 -15.77 4.85 -15.20
CA VAL A 443 -15.63 5.71 -16.38
C VAL A 443 -14.73 6.89 -16.06
N LYS A 444 -14.98 7.56 -14.92
CA LYS A 444 -14.29 8.81 -14.56
C LYS A 444 -13.03 8.60 -13.73
N ASN A 445 -12.80 7.41 -13.19
CA ASN A 445 -11.72 7.11 -12.25
C ASN A 445 -11.66 8.08 -11.05
N GLN A 446 -12.81 8.66 -10.69
CA GLN A 446 -12.98 9.58 -9.56
C GLN A 446 -14.02 9.00 -8.62
N SER A 447 -13.93 9.33 -7.34
CA SER A 447 -14.93 8.89 -6.36
C SER A 447 -16.26 9.61 -6.58
N THR A 448 -17.35 8.88 -6.47
CA THR A 448 -18.74 9.35 -6.40
C THR A 448 -19.16 9.59 -4.95
N ASN A 449 -20.40 10.08 -4.74
CA ASN A 449 -20.94 10.27 -3.38
C ASN A 449 -21.04 8.96 -2.59
N ASP A 450 -21.23 7.85 -3.30
CA ASP A 450 -21.40 6.52 -2.73
C ASP A 450 -20.07 5.76 -2.62
N SER A 451 -18.95 6.42 -2.91
CA SER A 451 -17.66 5.79 -2.86
C SER A 451 -17.20 5.53 -1.43
N GLU A 452 -16.66 4.34 -1.22
CA GLU A 452 -16.22 3.86 0.08
C GLU A 452 -14.70 3.92 0.22
N LEU A 453 -14.25 4.31 1.41
CA LEU A 453 -12.84 4.27 1.78
C LEU A 453 -12.57 2.99 2.59
N LEU A 454 -11.69 2.12 2.08
CA LEU A 454 -11.36 0.83 2.71
C LEU A 454 -10.15 0.93 3.64
N TYR A 455 -9.14 1.73 3.27
CA TYR A 455 -7.87 1.79 3.99
C TYR A 455 -7.27 3.19 3.96
N ILE A 456 -6.67 3.58 5.09
CA ILE A 456 -5.83 4.76 5.23
C ILE A 456 -4.53 4.35 5.92
N HIS A 457 -3.41 4.83 5.41
CA HIS A 457 -2.13 4.83 6.09
C HIS A 457 -1.48 6.20 5.94
N ALA A 458 -1.27 6.87 7.06
CA ALA A 458 -0.73 8.20 7.07
C ALA A 458 0.49 8.29 7.99
N ARG A 459 1.45 9.11 7.56
CA ARG A 459 2.59 9.50 8.38
C ARG A 459 2.72 11.02 8.36
N PHE A 460 2.65 11.60 9.56
CA PHE A 460 2.90 13.02 9.79
C PHE A 460 3.92 13.16 10.91
N GLY A 461 5.12 13.62 10.57
CA GLY A 461 6.27 13.59 11.46
C GLY A 461 6.55 12.18 12.00
N GLU A 462 6.48 12.03 13.32
CA GLU A 462 6.69 10.75 14.01
C GLU A 462 5.40 9.93 14.13
N THR A 463 4.23 10.54 13.94
CA THR A 463 2.95 9.87 14.10
C THR A 463 2.64 9.02 12.87
N ARG A 464 2.49 7.72 13.08
CA ARG A 464 2.09 6.75 12.05
C ARG A 464 0.74 6.16 12.42
N THR A 465 -0.23 6.27 11.53
CA THR A 465 -1.58 5.76 11.75
C THR A 465 -2.04 4.93 10.58
N ARG A 466 -2.64 3.78 10.87
CA ARG A 466 -3.28 2.90 9.89
C ARG A 466 -4.69 2.61 10.35
N PHE A 467 -5.64 2.74 9.43
CA PHE A 467 -7.05 2.48 9.69
C PHE A 467 -7.67 1.65 8.57
N TYR A 468 -8.52 0.72 8.96
CA TYR A 468 -9.24 -0.21 8.10
C TYR A 468 -10.73 -0.02 8.31
N ARG A 469 -11.50 0.01 7.21
CA ARG A 469 -12.96 0.01 7.25
C ARG A 469 -13.45 -1.31 7.83
N PHE A 470 -14.41 -1.25 8.73
CA PHE A 470 -15.13 -2.40 9.23
C PHE A 470 -16.61 -2.07 9.33
N GLN A 471 -17.44 -2.95 8.78
CA GLN A 471 -18.87 -2.88 8.93
C GLN A 471 -19.30 -3.87 10.00
N ASN A 472 -19.95 -3.38 11.05
CA ASN A 472 -20.47 -4.22 12.10
C ASN A 472 -21.67 -5.04 11.56
N PRO A 473 -21.64 -6.39 11.64
CA PRO A 473 -22.70 -7.23 11.12
C PRO A 473 -24.03 -7.14 11.90
N LEU A 474 -24.01 -6.61 13.14
CA LEU A 474 -25.19 -6.54 14.01
C LEU A 474 -26.06 -5.32 13.72
N ASP A 475 -25.44 -4.14 13.58
CA ASP A 475 -26.13 -2.87 13.40
C ASP A 475 -25.91 -2.26 12.00
N GLY A 476 -25.09 -2.90 11.16
CA GLY A 476 -24.74 -2.44 9.82
C GLY A 476 -23.85 -1.20 9.80
N SER A 477 -23.42 -0.70 10.96
CA SER A 477 -22.67 0.56 11.05
C SER A 477 -21.22 0.41 10.60
N VAL A 478 -20.71 1.43 9.92
CA VAL A 478 -19.34 1.45 9.40
C VAL A 478 -18.47 2.31 10.28
N GLU A 479 -17.38 1.74 10.76
CA GLU A 479 -16.36 2.42 11.54
C GLU A 479 -14.96 2.03 11.06
N TYR A 480 -13.97 2.81 11.50
CA TYR A 480 -12.57 2.65 11.09
C TYR A 480 -11.73 2.22 12.28
N PHE A 481 -11.05 1.09 12.16
CA PHE A 481 -10.26 0.51 13.26
C PHE A 481 -8.80 0.39 12.86
N ASN A 482 -7.91 0.57 13.83
CA ASN A 482 -6.49 0.35 13.63
C ASN A 482 -6.14 -1.15 13.56
N GLU A 483 -4.87 -1.48 13.38
CA GLU A 483 -4.39 -2.86 13.25
C GLU A 483 -4.79 -3.80 14.40
N ASN A 484 -5.05 -3.22 15.58
CA ASN A 484 -5.39 -3.91 16.82
C ASN A 484 -6.90 -3.91 17.11
N GLY A 485 -7.74 -3.41 16.20
CA GLY A 485 -9.20 -3.37 16.39
C GLY A 485 -9.68 -2.23 17.30
N LYS A 486 -8.89 -1.16 17.44
CA LYS A 486 -9.28 0.06 18.18
C LYS A 486 -9.84 1.12 17.23
N SER A 487 -10.98 1.70 17.57
CA SER A 487 -11.67 2.70 16.75
C SER A 487 -10.83 3.97 16.54
N SER A 488 -10.94 4.58 15.37
CA SER A 488 -10.41 5.91 15.06
C SER A 488 -11.12 7.00 15.84
N ARG A 489 -12.36 6.74 16.27
CA ARG A 489 -13.18 7.66 17.05
C ARG A 489 -12.81 7.57 18.53
N PRO A 490 -12.46 8.70 19.17
CA PRO A 490 -12.17 8.70 20.61
C PRO A 490 -13.45 8.45 21.41
N PHE A 491 -13.31 7.84 22.59
CA PHE A 491 -14.43 7.70 23.52
C PHE A 491 -14.99 9.07 23.94
N LEU A 492 -14.12 10.05 24.20
CA LEU A 492 -14.48 11.40 24.64
C LEU A 492 -13.66 12.45 23.89
N LEU A 493 -14.34 13.44 23.32
CA LEU A 493 -13.70 14.65 22.82
C LEU A 493 -13.24 15.51 24.00
N ARG A 494 -12.04 16.08 23.90
CA ARG A 494 -11.53 17.00 24.95
C ARG A 494 -12.17 18.38 24.86
N THR A 495 -12.67 18.75 23.67
CA THR A 495 -13.11 20.11 23.37
C THR A 495 -14.61 20.11 23.03
N PRO A 496 -15.49 20.51 23.97
CA PRO A 496 -16.93 20.64 23.72
C PRO A 496 -17.29 21.86 22.86
N VAL A 497 -16.35 22.78 22.66
CA VAL A 497 -16.53 24.03 21.89
C VAL A 497 -15.36 24.17 20.91
N PRO A 498 -15.49 23.67 19.68
CA PRO A 498 -14.37 23.63 18.73
C PRO A 498 -13.71 24.99 18.43
N PHE A 499 -14.45 26.09 18.54
CA PHE A 499 -13.95 27.47 18.36
C PHE A 499 -13.62 28.19 19.68
N GLY A 500 -13.79 27.51 20.81
CA GLY A 500 -13.61 28.11 22.13
C GLY A 500 -12.15 28.12 22.57
N ARG A 501 -11.80 29.10 23.40
CA ARG A 501 -10.53 29.12 24.13
C ARG A 501 -10.76 28.86 25.61
N ILE A 502 -9.85 28.13 26.24
CA ILE A 502 -9.88 27.94 27.68
C ILE A 502 -9.49 29.27 28.34
N THR A 503 -10.35 29.77 29.23
CA THR A 503 -10.10 30.99 30.03
C THR A 503 -9.86 30.67 31.50
N SER A 504 -10.46 29.59 32.00
CA SER A 504 -10.22 29.12 33.36
C SER A 504 -10.11 27.60 33.41
N GLY A 505 -9.07 27.10 34.06
CA GLY A 505 -8.87 25.67 34.29
C GLY A 505 -9.56 25.16 35.55
N PHE A 506 -9.61 23.84 35.70
CA PHE A 506 -10.10 23.16 36.91
C PHE A 506 -9.10 23.32 38.06
N GLY A 507 -9.61 23.63 39.27
CA GLY A 507 -8.79 23.78 40.48
C GLY A 507 -9.24 24.91 41.40
N THR A 508 -8.57 25.06 42.55
CA THR A 508 -8.83 26.15 43.51
C THR A 508 -8.38 27.49 42.94
N ARG A 509 -9.31 28.47 42.93
CA ARG A 509 -9.03 29.84 42.50
C ARG A 509 -9.89 30.85 43.24
N ARG A 510 -9.50 32.13 43.22
CA ARG A 510 -10.36 33.21 43.70
C ARG A 510 -11.57 33.34 42.78
N HIS A 511 -12.78 33.24 43.34
CA HIS A 511 -14.01 33.30 42.57
C HIS A 511 -14.25 34.73 42.07
N PRO A 512 -14.47 34.95 40.75
CA PRO A 512 -14.52 36.29 40.17
C PRO A 512 -15.73 37.11 40.63
N ILE A 513 -16.86 36.45 40.91
CA ILE A 513 -18.09 37.11 41.38
C ILE A 513 -18.13 37.19 42.92
N LEU A 514 -17.88 36.08 43.62
CA LEU A 514 -18.02 35.98 45.08
C LEU A 514 -16.78 36.45 45.88
N GLY A 515 -15.61 36.62 45.25
CA GLY A 515 -14.43 37.25 45.86
C GLY A 515 -13.52 36.37 46.74
N TYR A 516 -13.95 35.16 47.15
CA TYR A 516 -13.17 34.23 47.98
C TYR A 516 -12.61 33.02 47.19
N THR A 517 -11.63 32.30 47.75
CA THR A 517 -11.06 31.09 47.13
C THR A 517 -12.08 29.96 47.11
N ARG A 518 -12.46 29.50 45.92
CA ARG A 518 -13.41 28.41 45.71
C ARG A 518 -12.84 27.41 44.72
N MET A 519 -13.19 26.14 44.91
CA MET A 519 -12.90 25.09 43.94
C MET A 519 -13.68 25.34 42.65
N HIS A 520 -12.98 25.52 41.55
CA HIS A 520 -13.55 25.52 40.22
C HIS A 520 -13.65 24.08 39.71
N THR A 521 -14.87 23.57 39.65
CA THR A 521 -15.16 22.15 39.41
C THR A 521 -15.25 21.77 37.93
N GLY A 522 -14.85 22.67 37.04
CA GLY A 522 -14.90 22.49 35.60
C GLY A 522 -13.83 23.32 34.88
N VAL A 523 -14.01 23.49 33.57
CA VAL A 523 -13.16 24.30 32.68
C VAL A 523 -14.05 25.28 31.94
N ASP A 524 -13.65 26.55 31.92
CA ASP A 524 -14.41 27.63 31.28
C ASP A 524 -13.90 27.87 29.87
N TRP A 525 -14.74 27.60 28.88
CA TRP A 525 -14.49 27.84 27.46
C TRP A 525 -15.16 29.14 27.02
N ALA A 526 -14.38 30.17 26.71
CA ALA A 526 -14.91 31.42 26.19
C ALA A 526 -15.03 31.37 24.66
N ALA A 527 -16.18 31.78 24.17
CA ALA A 527 -16.46 32.07 22.77
C ALA A 527 -17.64 33.04 22.69
N PRO A 528 -17.90 33.68 21.55
CA PRO A 528 -19.05 34.57 21.38
C PRO A 528 -20.36 33.88 21.74
N ARG A 529 -21.32 34.65 22.28
CA ARG A 529 -22.68 34.16 22.54
C ARG A 529 -23.27 33.58 21.25
N GLY A 530 -23.98 32.46 21.36
CA GLY A 530 -24.52 31.75 20.20
C GLY A 530 -23.55 30.77 19.54
N THR A 531 -22.31 30.61 20.03
CA THR A 531 -21.39 29.57 19.52
C THR A 531 -21.94 28.18 19.84
N PRO A 532 -22.02 27.24 18.88
CA PRO A 532 -22.50 25.88 19.12
C PRO A 532 -21.65 25.10 20.13
N ILE A 533 -22.33 24.36 20.99
CA ILE A 533 -21.76 23.41 21.95
C ILE A 533 -22.07 22.01 21.45
N ILE A 534 -21.06 21.14 21.41
CA ILE A 534 -21.20 19.74 20.96
C ILE A 534 -21.10 18.76 22.13
N ALA A 535 -21.81 17.63 22.04
CA ALA A 535 -21.67 16.53 22.98
C ALA A 535 -20.27 15.89 22.84
N VAL A 536 -19.55 15.74 23.95
CA VAL A 536 -18.18 15.19 23.93
C VAL A 536 -18.13 13.68 23.69
N SER A 537 -19.23 12.95 23.91
CA SER A 537 -19.33 11.50 23.68
C SER A 537 -20.79 11.12 23.44
N ASP A 538 -21.01 9.91 22.94
CA ASP A 538 -22.35 9.31 22.86
C ASP A 538 -22.92 9.18 24.27
N GLY A 539 -24.23 9.41 24.42
CA GLY A 539 -24.84 9.33 25.74
C GLY A 539 -26.34 9.54 25.74
N ILE A 540 -26.88 9.62 26.95
CA ILE A 540 -28.29 9.89 27.23
C ILE A 540 -28.36 11.16 28.06
N VAL A 541 -29.20 12.11 27.66
CA VAL A 541 -29.43 13.34 28.39
C VAL A 541 -30.13 13.00 29.71
N GLU A 542 -29.49 13.29 30.84
CA GLU A 542 -30.08 13.11 32.17
C GLU A 542 -30.95 14.30 32.56
N LYS A 543 -30.48 15.51 32.24
CA LYS A 543 -31.15 16.76 32.58
C LYS A 543 -30.94 17.79 31.47
N SER A 544 -31.99 18.54 31.17
CA SER A 544 -31.96 19.65 30.21
C SER A 544 -32.91 20.74 30.68
N GLY A 545 -32.38 21.90 31.08
CA GLY A 545 -33.20 23.00 31.57
C GLY A 545 -32.48 23.96 32.52
N TRP A 546 -33.23 24.69 33.33
CA TRP A 546 -32.68 25.64 34.31
C TRP A 546 -32.12 24.94 35.55
N ALA A 547 -30.96 25.38 36.04
CA ALA A 547 -30.24 24.77 37.16
C ALA A 547 -29.56 25.82 38.07
N GLY A 548 -30.32 26.79 38.55
CA GLY A 548 -29.86 27.77 39.54
C GLY A 548 -28.63 28.54 39.06
N GLY A 549 -27.54 28.51 39.84
CA GLY A 549 -26.29 29.19 39.50
C GLY A 549 -25.63 28.74 38.18
N TYR A 550 -25.94 27.53 37.71
CA TYR A 550 -25.46 27.02 36.41
C TYR A 550 -26.24 27.61 35.21
N GLY A 551 -27.35 28.32 35.44
CA GLY A 551 -28.19 28.85 34.38
C GLY A 551 -28.88 27.73 33.60
N LYS A 552 -28.94 27.83 32.27
CA LYS A 552 -29.37 26.72 31.42
C LYS A 552 -28.25 25.68 31.35
N GLN A 553 -28.61 24.45 31.70
CA GLN A 553 -27.70 23.33 31.86
C GLN A 553 -28.21 22.10 31.10
N THR A 554 -27.28 21.42 30.45
CA THR A 554 -27.46 20.07 29.90
C THR A 554 -26.52 19.12 30.65
N ILE A 555 -27.03 17.97 31.10
CA ILE A 555 -26.23 16.89 31.70
C ILE A 555 -26.40 15.65 30.84
N ILE A 556 -25.29 15.04 30.41
CA ILE A 556 -25.29 13.84 29.56
C ILE A 556 -24.53 12.73 30.27
N ARG A 557 -25.19 11.59 30.46
CA ARG A 557 -24.57 10.35 30.93
C ARG A 557 -24.03 9.55 29.76
N HIS A 558 -22.78 9.16 29.88
CA HIS A 558 -22.05 8.35 28.91
C HIS A 558 -21.83 6.93 29.46
N ALA A 559 -21.24 6.06 28.65
CA ALA A 559 -20.82 4.74 29.12
C ALA A 559 -19.71 4.84 30.19
N ASN A 560 -19.43 3.72 30.87
CA ASN A 560 -18.32 3.59 31.82
C ASN A 560 -18.33 4.58 33.00
N GLY A 561 -19.51 5.05 33.42
CA GLY A 561 -19.65 5.94 34.58
C GLY A 561 -19.22 7.39 34.35
N PHE A 562 -19.06 7.80 33.08
CA PHE A 562 -18.75 9.19 32.71
C PHE A 562 -20.03 10.01 32.59
N VAL A 563 -20.02 11.24 33.10
CA VAL A 563 -21.10 12.22 32.95
C VAL A 563 -20.48 13.57 32.61
N SER A 564 -21.04 14.26 31.61
CA SER A 564 -20.63 15.61 31.23
C SER A 564 -21.73 16.62 31.55
N SER A 565 -21.33 17.80 32.04
CA SER A 565 -22.23 18.91 32.34
C SER A 565 -21.83 20.16 31.56
N TYR A 566 -22.81 20.79 30.90
CA TYR A 566 -22.66 21.95 30.04
C TYR A 566 -23.52 23.08 30.59
N ASN A 567 -22.89 24.14 31.09
CA ASN A 567 -23.56 25.18 31.86
C ASN A 567 -23.49 26.55 31.18
N HIS A 568 -24.26 27.50 31.70
CA HIS A 568 -24.37 28.88 31.22
C HIS A 568 -24.84 29.00 29.77
N GLN A 569 -25.56 27.99 29.25
CA GLN A 569 -26.03 27.97 27.87
C GLN A 569 -27.00 29.14 27.61
N ASP A 570 -26.97 29.70 26.41
CA ASP A 570 -27.96 30.71 25.99
C ASP A 570 -29.28 30.04 25.61
N ALA A 571 -29.16 28.95 24.85
CA ALA A 571 -30.25 28.09 24.45
C ALA A 571 -29.79 26.64 24.42
N ILE A 572 -30.72 25.73 24.69
CA ILE A 572 -30.54 24.28 24.54
C ILE A 572 -31.23 23.88 23.23
N SER A 573 -30.63 22.94 22.50
CA SER A 573 -31.20 22.45 21.24
C SER A 573 -32.57 21.81 21.49
N LYS A 574 -33.55 22.07 20.60
CA LYS A 574 -34.93 21.58 20.75
C LYS A 574 -35.02 20.05 20.89
N ASN A 575 -34.09 19.34 20.25
CA ASN A 575 -34.04 17.88 20.26
C ASN A 575 -33.22 17.32 21.44
N VAL A 576 -32.82 18.15 22.40
CA VAL A 576 -32.04 17.75 23.57
C VAL A 576 -32.90 17.92 24.81
N THR A 577 -33.73 16.90 25.04
CA THR A 577 -34.61 16.80 26.22
C THR A 577 -34.21 15.60 27.07
N GLU A 578 -34.71 15.52 28.30
CA GLU A 578 -34.40 14.40 29.20
C GLU A 578 -34.70 13.05 28.54
N LYS A 579 -33.83 12.07 28.79
CA LYS A 579 -33.83 10.71 28.23
C LYS A 579 -33.57 10.62 26.73
N THR A 580 -33.31 11.73 26.04
CA THR A 580 -32.94 11.69 24.62
C THR A 580 -31.52 11.16 24.44
N THR A 581 -31.30 10.31 23.44
CA THR A 581 -29.96 9.85 23.06
C THR A 581 -29.27 10.93 22.23
N VAL A 582 -27.99 11.16 22.51
CA VAL A 582 -27.15 12.11 21.79
C VAL A 582 -25.90 11.41 21.29
N LYS A 583 -25.45 11.81 20.10
CA LYS A 583 -24.20 11.31 19.51
C LYS A 583 -23.06 12.27 19.81
N GLN A 584 -21.86 11.74 19.94
CA GLN A 584 -20.64 12.54 19.99
C GLN A 584 -20.60 13.51 18.79
N GLY A 585 -20.29 14.77 19.05
CA GLY A 585 -20.28 15.82 18.03
C GLY A 585 -21.63 16.49 17.80
N GLN A 586 -22.74 15.89 18.22
CA GLN A 586 -24.07 16.48 18.05
C GLN A 586 -24.15 17.83 18.76
N ILE A 587 -24.73 18.84 18.08
CA ILE A 587 -25.00 20.14 18.68
C ILE A 587 -26.08 19.98 19.76
N ILE A 588 -25.73 20.33 20.99
CA ILE A 588 -26.62 20.20 22.16
C ILE A 588 -27.15 21.54 22.67
N GLY A 589 -26.52 22.64 22.28
CA GLY A 589 -26.96 23.98 22.64
C GLY A 589 -25.97 25.03 22.17
N TRP A 590 -26.08 26.23 22.72
CA TRP A 590 -25.25 27.36 22.34
C TRP A 590 -24.72 28.12 23.56
N ILE A 591 -23.51 28.65 23.45
CA ILE A 591 -22.84 29.42 24.51
C ILE A 591 -23.65 30.65 24.87
N GLY A 592 -23.76 30.92 26.17
CA GLY A 592 -24.40 32.09 26.73
C GLY A 592 -23.71 32.59 27.99
N ALA A 593 -24.47 33.32 28.79
CA ALA A 593 -24.07 33.84 30.09
C ALA A 593 -25.22 33.74 31.09
N THR A 594 -26.02 32.66 31.04
CA THR A 594 -27.15 32.46 31.96
C THR A 594 -26.67 31.99 33.33
N GLY A 595 -27.40 32.32 34.40
CA GLY A 595 -27.00 31.99 35.78
C GLY A 595 -25.89 32.90 36.30
N LEU A 596 -24.95 32.36 37.07
CA LEU A 596 -23.84 33.10 37.67
C LEU A 596 -22.62 33.13 36.73
N ALA A 597 -22.71 33.94 35.67
CA ALA A 597 -21.65 34.12 34.68
C ALA A 597 -21.25 35.60 34.53
N THR A 598 -19.95 35.88 34.41
CA THR A 598 -19.44 37.25 34.19
C THR A 598 -19.49 37.69 32.73
N GLY A 599 -19.59 36.75 31.79
CA GLY A 599 -19.65 37.01 30.36
C GLY A 599 -19.86 35.70 29.58
N PRO A 600 -19.95 35.76 28.24
CA PRO A 600 -20.21 34.58 27.42
C PRO A 600 -19.12 33.50 27.54
N HIS A 601 -19.47 32.37 28.15
CA HIS A 601 -18.60 31.19 28.25
C HIS A 601 -19.42 29.92 28.53
N LEU A 602 -18.85 28.77 28.22
CA LEU A 602 -19.32 27.46 28.66
C LEU A 602 -18.52 27.03 29.88
N HIS A 603 -19.18 26.84 31.02
CA HIS A 603 -18.59 26.11 32.14
C HIS A 603 -18.83 24.61 31.94
N TYR A 604 -17.77 23.88 31.62
CA TYR A 604 -17.81 22.44 31.30
C TYR A 604 -17.25 21.61 32.45
N GLU A 605 -18.05 20.69 32.98
CA GLU A 605 -17.60 19.75 34.02
C GLU A 605 -17.61 18.32 33.47
N LEU A 606 -16.63 17.52 33.91
CA LEU A 606 -16.59 16.09 33.68
C LEU A 606 -16.61 15.37 35.02
N ILE A 607 -17.51 14.40 35.14
CA ILE A 607 -17.73 13.60 36.33
C ILE A 607 -17.43 12.15 35.97
N VAL A 608 -16.65 11.46 36.80
CA VAL A 608 -16.32 10.04 36.65
C VAL A 608 -16.69 9.33 37.94
N ASN A 609 -17.62 8.38 37.88
CA ASN A 609 -18.11 7.64 39.04
C ASN A 609 -18.54 8.55 40.22
N GLY A 610 -19.21 9.66 39.89
CA GLY A 610 -19.70 10.65 40.87
C GLY A 610 -18.69 11.72 41.30
N ILE A 611 -17.42 11.64 40.88
CA ILE A 611 -16.37 12.59 41.26
C ILE A 611 -16.09 13.55 40.10
N LYS A 612 -16.11 14.87 40.37
CA LYS A 612 -15.73 15.90 39.39
C LYS A 612 -14.22 15.89 39.19
N VAL A 613 -13.76 15.77 37.94
CA VAL A 613 -12.35 15.64 37.57
C VAL A 613 -11.94 16.73 36.59
N ASN A 614 -10.63 16.97 36.49
CA ASN A 614 -10.11 17.88 35.47
C ASN A 614 -10.20 17.23 34.07
N PRO A 615 -11.07 17.71 33.17
CA PRO A 615 -11.26 17.10 31.85
C PRO A 615 -10.01 17.19 30.96
N MET A 616 -9.11 18.14 31.23
CA MET A 616 -7.88 18.33 30.45
C MET A 616 -6.74 17.41 30.89
N LYS A 617 -6.79 16.86 32.11
CA LYS A 617 -5.71 16.03 32.67
C LYS A 617 -6.09 14.56 32.88
N ILE A 618 -7.38 14.23 32.91
CA ILE A 618 -7.84 12.86 33.09
C ILE A 618 -7.34 11.94 31.96
N ARG A 619 -6.97 10.71 32.31
CA ARG A 619 -6.76 9.65 31.34
C ARG A 619 -8.11 9.15 30.88
N ILE A 620 -8.46 9.47 29.64
CA ILE A 620 -9.68 9.01 29.01
C ILE A 620 -9.40 7.60 28.47
N PRO A 621 -10.26 6.60 28.73
CA PRO A 621 -10.12 5.31 28.09
C PRO A 621 -10.09 5.50 26.57
N GLU A 622 -9.25 4.72 25.93
CA GLU A 622 -9.14 4.73 24.48
C GLU A 622 -10.50 4.35 23.86
N GLY A 623 -10.76 4.78 22.61
CA GLY A 623 -12.02 4.52 21.90
C GLY A 623 -12.43 3.04 21.89
N GLU A 624 -13.63 2.75 21.41
CA GLU A 624 -14.17 1.39 21.39
C GLU A 624 -13.17 0.39 20.78
N THR A 625 -12.94 -0.70 21.51
CA THR A 625 -12.05 -1.80 21.09
C THR A 625 -12.90 -3.02 20.79
N LEU A 626 -12.76 -3.57 19.60
CA LEU A 626 -13.46 -4.78 19.20
C LEU A 626 -12.98 -5.96 20.05
N LYS A 627 -13.91 -6.79 20.52
CA LYS A 627 -13.63 -7.98 21.34
C LYS A 627 -14.39 -9.20 20.80
N GLY A 628 -13.89 -10.39 21.13
CA GLY A 628 -14.54 -11.66 20.81
C GLY A 628 -14.72 -11.89 19.30
N GLU A 629 -15.94 -12.29 18.90
CA GLU A 629 -16.28 -12.60 17.50
C GLU A 629 -16.10 -11.40 16.57
N LEU A 630 -16.45 -10.19 17.02
CA LEU A 630 -16.31 -8.97 16.22
C LEU A 630 -14.84 -8.69 15.87
N LEU A 631 -13.92 -8.94 16.80
CA LEU A 631 -12.48 -8.81 16.54
C LEU A 631 -12.01 -9.83 15.50
N GLN A 632 -12.48 -11.09 15.58
CA GLN A 632 -12.11 -12.11 14.59
C GLN A 632 -12.61 -11.75 13.19
N ARG A 633 -13.86 -11.28 13.07
CA ARG A 633 -14.42 -10.79 11.80
C ARG A 633 -13.62 -9.60 11.26
N PHE A 634 -13.24 -8.67 12.13
CA PHE A 634 -12.38 -7.55 11.76
C PHE A 634 -11.01 -8.01 11.24
N LEU A 635 -10.37 -8.97 11.90
CA LEU A 635 -9.08 -9.50 11.47
C LEU A 635 -9.16 -10.20 10.09
N MET A 636 -10.27 -10.89 9.81
CA MET A 636 -10.53 -11.46 8.49
C MET A 636 -10.68 -10.36 7.43
N GLU A 637 -11.44 -9.31 7.73
CA GLU A 637 -11.62 -8.17 6.82
C GLU A 637 -10.32 -7.41 6.58
N LYS A 638 -9.51 -7.19 7.62
CA LYS A 638 -8.16 -6.64 7.51
C LYS A 638 -7.29 -7.48 6.58
N LYS A 639 -7.32 -8.81 6.73
CA LYS A 639 -6.56 -9.73 5.87
C LYS A 639 -7.03 -9.64 4.41
N ARG A 640 -8.35 -9.53 4.17
CA ARG A 640 -8.93 -9.32 2.85
C ARG A 640 -8.41 -8.03 2.21
N ILE A 641 -8.50 -6.90 2.93
CA ILE A 641 -8.03 -5.59 2.45
C ILE A 641 -6.52 -5.63 2.15
N ASN A 642 -5.70 -6.20 3.04
CA ASN A 642 -4.26 -6.34 2.81
C ASN A 642 -3.94 -7.21 1.58
N SER A 643 -4.72 -8.26 1.33
CA SER A 643 -4.56 -9.08 0.12
C SER A 643 -4.86 -8.28 -1.15
N LEU A 644 -5.88 -7.42 -1.14
CA LEU A 644 -6.20 -6.55 -2.27
C LEU A 644 -5.08 -5.54 -2.54
N LEU A 645 -4.52 -4.94 -1.50
CA LEU A 645 -3.39 -4.01 -1.59
C LEU A 645 -2.14 -4.68 -2.19
N ASN A 646 -1.82 -5.89 -1.76
CA ASN A 646 -0.65 -6.63 -2.26
C ASN A 646 -0.83 -7.08 -3.71
N ASN A 647 -2.04 -7.53 -4.08
CA ASN A 647 -2.34 -7.92 -5.46
C ASN A 647 -2.24 -6.72 -6.43
N GLY A 648 -2.72 -5.54 -6.02
CA GLY A 648 -2.54 -4.32 -6.81
C GLY A 648 -1.08 -3.93 -7.05
N LYS A 649 -0.22 -4.08 -6.03
CA LYS A 649 1.22 -3.85 -6.17
C LYS A 649 1.88 -4.87 -7.10
N ASN A 650 1.40 -6.11 -7.13
CA ASN A 650 1.93 -7.16 -8.00
C ASN A 650 1.44 -7.03 -9.46
N SER A 651 0.22 -6.55 -9.71
CA SER A 651 -0.28 -6.27 -11.06
C SER A 651 0.54 -5.20 -11.80
N GLN A 652 1.12 -4.22 -11.07
CA GLN A 652 2.10 -3.29 -11.67
C GLN A 652 3.37 -3.98 -12.15
N LYS A 653 3.83 -5.03 -11.46
CA LYS A 653 4.99 -5.80 -11.92
C LYS A 653 4.70 -6.49 -13.25
N THR A 654 3.45 -6.86 -13.52
CA THR A 654 3.08 -7.59 -14.74
C THR A 654 2.73 -6.68 -15.92
N SER A 655 2.21 -5.47 -15.71
CA SER A 655 1.86 -4.54 -16.81
C SER A 655 3.05 -3.72 -17.35
N LEU A 656 4.24 -3.87 -16.75
CA LEU A 656 5.49 -3.24 -17.18
C LEU A 656 6.39 -4.20 -17.99
N TYR A 657 5.89 -5.41 -18.32
CA TYR A 657 6.56 -6.38 -19.20
C TYR A 657 6.00 -6.38 -20.61
#